data_AF-A0A7E5WTY9-F1
#
_entry.id   AF-A0A7E5WTY9-F1
#
_cell.length_a   1.000
_cell.length_b   1.000
_cell.length_c   1.000
_cell.angle_alpha   90.00
_cell.angle_beta   90.00
_cell.angle_gamma   90.00
#
_symmetry.space_group_name_H-M   'P 1'
#
loop_
_entity.id
_entity.type
_entity.pdbx_description
1 polymer ?
#
loop_
_entity_poly.entity_id
_entity_poly.type
_entity_poly.pdbx_seq_one_letter_code
_entity_poly.pdbx_strand_id
1 'polypeptide(L)'
;MALQNFKSLLYIVRMYATRMPEVKLEEARRFMEEIFMSVDVPEREAKAHADLLLHADSVGHNSHGMNRLKFYVNDCKNGACCPAAKPIILNETGATAWVDGCYTLGATTGNFCMDLVIRKAKKCGIGWVAAKNCTHNGMASYWAKRAECHGCIGMAFTNTQAVQVPTRSKRRALGTNPISIVAPANNNDRVLIDLATSTVAMGKIEVAAKKNESIPLGWALDSSGKPTTDSKAALKAALLMPLGGTEKNSGFKGYALAVMVEILCSALSGSNPSHKIPEWDKTSTKGPQKIGHCYAAINPTCFAPGFKDRVSELLCTWRGLTPVDPKRPVLAPGDMERMRLKVTKKRGTVFYPQRDIEILKELAERMPEVKLEEVRRFMEEILMAVDVPEREAKAHADLLLYADSVGHKSHGLNRLRNYVNDCKTGACCPAATPTILNETEATAWVDAGHSLGATTGNFCMDLAIKKANKCGVGWVSAKNCTHNGMAGYWAMQAERQGFIGLTFTNSPPVLVPTRSKERALGTNPIAMAAPGTNGDQLGVDLATSTVALGKIEVFAQKNEPIPLGWALDPDGHATTDAKAAVKAGLLMPLGGEEKNGGFKGYALAVMVEVLCSGLSGSSPSHKIPQWNQTDSKNRLNLGQCYVAINPECFAPGFPDRLSEYLDTLRNLEPADPTRPVIVPGDKARERLKSTQERGTVVYPQKELDDMTELAEQYQVRPLQVV
;
A
#
# COMPACT_ATOMS: atom_id res chain seq x y z
N MET A 1 3.84 34.25 -10.85
CA MET A 1 4.33 33.02 -11.53
C MET A 1 4.11 31.73 -10.71
N ALA A 2 3.55 31.80 -9.50
CA ALA A 2 3.24 30.66 -8.61
C ALA A 2 1.95 29.87 -8.94
N LEU A 3 1.35 30.06 -10.13
CA LEU A 3 0.17 29.34 -10.61
C LEU A 3 0.48 28.32 -11.73
N GLN A 4 1.75 28.20 -12.11
CA GLN A 4 2.18 27.43 -13.28
C GLN A 4 2.65 26.00 -12.92
N ASN A 5 3.06 25.76 -11.67
CA ASN A 5 3.62 24.48 -11.23
C ASN A 5 2.57 23.47 -10.69
N PHE A 6 1.30 23.87 -10.56
CA PHE A 6 0.18 22.95 -10.31
C PHE A 6 -0.30 22.22 -11.59
N LYS A 7 0.35 22.46 -12.73
CA LYS A 7 0.04 21.82 -14.02
C LYS A 7 0.57 20.38 -14.14
N SER A 8 1.49 19.90 -13.30
CA SER A 8 2.03 18.54 -13.41
C SER A 8 1.09 17.47 -12.84
N LEU A 9 0.33 17.76 -11.77
CA LEU A 9 -0.83 16.94 -11.34
C LEU A 9 -1.92 16.84 -12.44
N LEU A 10 -1.87 17.78 -13.38
CA LEU A 10 -2.76 17.98 -14.51
C LEU A 10 -2.23 17.30 -15.81
N TYR A 11 -1.04 16.70 -15.82
CA TYR A 11 -0.50 16.07 -17.04
C TYR A 11 -1.25 14.78 -17.45
N ILE A 12 -2.22 14.36 -16.64
CA ILE A 12 -3.12 13.22 -16.93
C ILE A 12 -4.60 13.63 -16.77
N VAL A 13 -4.91 14.92 -16.60
CA VAL A 13 -6.29 15.41 -16.61
C VAL A 13 -6.52 16.22 -17.88
N ARG A 14 -7.24 15.66 -18.87
CA ARG A 14 -7.71 16.44 -20.02
C ARG A 14 -8.80 17.43 -19.56
N MET A 15 -8.38 18.60 -19.08
CA MET A 15 -9.30 19.69 -18.78
C MET A 15 -9.75 20.38 -20.06
N TYR A 16 -10.88 19.97 -20.60
CA TYR A 16 -11.73 20.85 -21.41
C TYR A 16 -12.73 21.49 -20.46
N ALA A 17 -12.92 22.81 -20.55
CA ALA A 17 -13.61 23.69 -19.59
C ALA A 17 -15.10 23.37 -19.28
N THR A 18 -15.58 22.17 -19.60
CA THR A 18 -16.93 21.65 -19.34
C THR A 18 -16.96 20.14 -19.03
N ARG A 19 -15.81 19.46 -18.87
CA ARG A 19 -15.75 18.00 -18.64
C ARG A 19 -15.22 17.65 -17.24
N MET A 20 -15.84 16.64 -16.62
CA MET A 20 -15.39 16.05 -15.35
C MET A 20 -13.91 15.64 -15.43
N PRO A 21 -13.08 15.95 -14.42
CA PRO A 21 -11.69 15.49 -14.35
C PRO A 21 -11.53 14.00 -14.64
N GLU A 22 -10.62 13.68 -15.56
CA GLU A 22 -10.23 12.32 -15.96
C GLU A 22 -8.95 11.92 -15.23
N VAL A 23 -8.92 10.72 -14.62
CA VAL A 23 -7.78 10.24 -13.80
C VAL A 23 -7.41 8.83 -14.22
N LYS A 24 -6.12 8.53 -14.40
CA LYS A 24 -5.64 7.17 -14.69
C LYS A 24 -5.99 6.20 -13.57
N LEU A 25 -6.34 4.96 -13.93
CA LEU A 25 -6.70 3.93 -12.96
C LEU A 25 -5.57 3.64 -11.97
N GLU A 26 -4.33 3.51 -12.46
CA GLU A 26 -3.14 3.27 -11.62
C GLU A 26 -2.89 4.42 -10.65
N GLU A 27 -3.12 5.65 -11.09
CA GLU A 27 -2.93 6.84 -10.28
C GLU A 27 -4.01 6.96 -9.20
N ALA A 28 -5.28 6.71 -9.55
CA ALA A 28 -6.36 6.66 -8.57
C ALA A 28 -6.10 5.56 -7.51
N ARG A 29 -5.58 4.41 -7.94
CA ARG A 29 -5.19 3.31 -7.06
C ARG A 29 -4.08 3.73 -6.09
N ARG A 30 -2.95 4.21 -6.64
CA ARG A 30 -1.78 4.69 -5.89
C ARG A 30 -2.20 5.73 -4.85
N PHE A 31 -3.00 6.72 -5.26
CA PHE A 31 -3.50 7.76 -4.38
C PHE A 31 -4.32 7.20 -3.21
N MET A 32 -5.28 6.30 -3.47
CA MET A 32 -6.05 5.66 -2.40
C MET A 32 -5.18 4.82 -1.46
N GLU A 33 -4.20 4.08 -1.98
CA GLU A 33 -3.24 3.31 -1.18
C GLU A 33 -2.44 4.20 -0.23
N GLU A 34 -1.87 5.29 -0.74
CA GLU A 34 -1.10 6.25 0.05
C GLU A 34 -1.93 6.95 1.12
N ILE A 35 -3.17 7.35 0.78
CA ILE A 35 -4.10 7.97 1.73
C ILE A 35 -4.50 7.02 2.84
N PHE A 36 -4.70 5.73 2.56
CA PHE A 36 -4.97 4.75 3.61
C PHE A 36 -3.74 4.51 4.49
N MET A 37 -2.56 4.38 3.88
CA MET A 37 -1.32 4.18 4.64
C MET A 37 -0.96 5.39 5.51
N SER A 38 -1.35 6.61 5.13
CA SER A 38 -1.13 7.81 5.94
C SER A 38 -2.02 7.89 7.20
N VAL A 39 -3.01 7.01 7.31
CA VAL A 39 -3.85 6.83 8.52
C VAL A 39 -3.67 5.45 9.14
N ASP A 40 -2.44 4.96 9.10
CA ASP A 40 -1.97 3.73 9.76
C ASP A 40 -2.66 2.44 9.27
N VAL A 41 -3.31 2.47 8.12
CA VAL A 41 -3.84 1.25 7.49
C VAL A 41 -2.68 0.40 6.99
N PRO A 42 -2.62 -0.91 7.34
CA PRO A 42 -1.60 -1.80 6.80
C PRO A 42 -1.59 -1.84 5.28
N GLU A 43 -0.41 -1.86 4.65
CA GLU A 43 -0.24 -1.84 3.18
C GLU A 43 -1.14 -2.86 2.45
N ARG A 44 -1.26 -4.09 2.99
CA ARG A 44 -2.15 -5.13 2.42
C ARG A 44 -3.62 -4.68 2.41
N GLU A 45 -4.09 -4.13 3.52
CA GLU A 45 -5.48 -3.71 3.68
C GLU A 45 -5.76 -2.42 2.91
N ALA A 46 -4.78 -1.51 2.84
CA ALA A 46 -4.84 -0.30 2.00
C ALA A 46 -5.02 -0.68 0.52
N LYS A 47 -4.22 -1.62 0.02
CA LYS A 47 -4.35 -2.18 -1.35
C LYS A 47 -5.71 -2.82 -1.57
N ALA A 48 -6.13 -3.69 -0.65
CA ALA A 48 -7.41 -4.39 -0.75
C ALA A 48 -8.61 -3.42 -0.79
N HIS A 49 -8.56 -2.35 0.01
CA HIS A 49 -9.62 -1.36 0.04
C HIS A 49 -9.58 -0.42 -1.18
N ALA A 50 -8.38 -0.02 -1.62
CA ALA A 50 -8.22 0.72 -2.88
C ALA A 50 -8.77 -0.05 -4.08
N ASP A 51 -8.54 -1.37 -4.15
CA ASP A 51 -9.08 -2.24 -5.19
C ASP A 51 -10.62 -2.30 -5.17
N LEU A 52 -11.23 -2.36 -3.98
CA LEU A 52 -12.68 -2.31 -3.80
C LEU A 52 -13.27 -1.00 -4.35
N LEU A 53 -12.71 0.14 -3.94
CA LEU A 53 -13.20 1.46 -4.35
C LEU A 53 -12.98 1.70 -5.85
N LEU A 54 -11.80 1.35 -6.36
CA LEU A 54 -11.49 1.47 -7.78
C LEU A 54 -12.36 0.56 -8.64
N HIS A 55 -12.70 -0.64 -8.14
CA HIS A 55 -13.62 -1.53 -8.84
C HIS A 55 -14.98 -0.85 -8.99
N ALA A 56 -15.54 -0.30 -7.91
CA ALA A 56 -16.83 0.39 -7.93
C ALA A 56 -16.84 1.56 -8.94
N ASP A 57 -15.80 2.39 -8.96
CA ASP A 57 -15.64 3.46 -9.95
C ASP A 57 -15.55 2.90 -11.39
N SER A 58 -14.84 1.79 -11.56
CA SER A 58 -14.60 1.19 -12.88
C SER A 58 -15.86 0.62 -13.53
N VAL A 59 -16.79 0.12 -12.72
CA VAL A 59 -18.08 -0.42 -13.17
C VAL A 59 -19.20 0.64 -13.16
N GLY A 60 -18.92 1.88 -12.75
CA GLY A 60 -19.87 3.00 -12.76
C GLY A 60 -20.71 3.16 -11.50
N HIS A 61 -20.36 2.46 -10.42
CA HIS A 61 -20.97 2.57 -9.10
C HIS A 61 -20.20 3.55 -8.22
N ASN A 62 -19.97 4.76 -8.75
CA ASN A 62 -19.12 5.79 -8.15
C ASN A 62 -19.55 6.21 -6.73
N SER A 63 -20.77 5.90 -6.29
CA SER A 63 -21.24 6.16 -4.93
C SER A 63 -20.57 5.29 -3.86
N HIS A 64 -19.85 4.24 -4.27
CA HIS A 64 -19.09 3.31 -3.42
C HIS A 64 -17.61 3.27 -3.81
N GLY A 65 -17.15 4.22 -4.62
CA GLY A 65 -15.76 4.31 -5.07
C GLY A 65 -14.95 5.36 -4.29
N MET A 66 -14.02 6.02 -4.97
CA MET A 66 -13.09 6.97 -4.34
C MET A 66 -13.79 8.15 -3.63
N ASN A 67 -15.02 8.48 -4.02
CA ASN A 67 -15.81 9.52 -3.33
C ASN A 67 -16.10 9.20 -1.84
N ARG A 68 -15.94 7.92 -1.42
CA ARG A 68 -16.07 7.48 -0.03
C ARG A 68 -14.76 7.50 0.75
N LEU A 69 -13.62 7.79 0.10
CA LEU A 69 -12.30 7.76 0.74
C LEU A 69 -12.26 8.59 2.04
N LYS A 70 -12.81 9.81 2.04
CA LYS A 70 -12.88 10.68 3.23
C LYS A 70 -13.60 10.04 4.41
N PHE A 71 -14.63 9.24 4.16
CA PHE A 71 -15.40 8.58 5.21
C PHE A 71 -14.51 7.53 5.89
N TYR A 72 -13.90 6.64 5.11
CA TYR A 72 -13.04 5.58 5.65
C TYR A 72 -11.79 6.13 6.35
N VAL A 73 -11.18 7.17 5.79
CA VAL A 73 -10.04 7.87 6.42
C VAL A 73 -10.43 8.42 7.78
N ASN A 74 -11.59 9.07 7.88
CA ASN A 74 -12.05 9.62 9.14
C ASN A 74 -12.53 8.55 10.11
N ASP A 75 -13.08 7.43 9.63
CA ASP A 75 -13.38 6.27 10.47
C ASP A 75 -12.10 5.74 11.14
N CYS A 76 -10.98 5.67 10.40
CA CYS A 76 -9.68 5.27 10.96
C CYS A 76 -9.16 6.32 11.96
N LYS A 77 -9.15 7.60 11.58
CA LYS A 77 -8.63 8.68 12.45
C LYS A 77 -9.40 8.83 13.77
N ASN A 78 -10.70 8.60 13.75
CA ASN A 78 -11.56 8.80 14.93
C ASN A 78 -11.86 7.51 15.70
N GLY A 79 -11.21 6.40 15.35
CA GLY A 79 -11.38 5.12 16.05
C GLY A 79 -12.73 4.43 15.82
N ALA A 80 -13.51 4.85 14.82
CA ALA A 80 -14.70 4.12 14.39
C ALA A 80 -14.34 2.87 13.56
N CYS A 81 -13.14 2.85 13.00
CA CYS A 81 -12.49 1.72 12.34
C CYS A 81 -11.19 1.39 13.09
N CYS A 82 -10.90 0.09 13.25
CA CYS A 82 -9.66 -0.44 13.80
C CYS A 82 -8.83 -1.02 12.65
N PRO A 83 -8.02 -0.21 11.94
CA PRO A 83 -7.42 -0.61 10.67
C PRO A 83 -6.38 -1.73 10.79
N ALA A 84 -5.76 -1.90 11.95
CA ALA A 84 -4.81 -2.98 12.23
C ALA A 84 -5.44 -4.22 12.89
N ALA A 85 -6.74 -4.20 13.22
CA ALA A 85 -7.40 -5.36 13.80
C ALA A 85 -7.60 -6.47 12.74
N LYS A 86 -7.95 -7.68 13.20
CA LYS A 86 -8.23 -8.81 12.32
C LYS A 86 -9.57 -9.44 12.65
N PRO A 87 -10.37 -9.82 11.64
CA PRO A 87 -11.58 -10.60 11.89
C PRO A 87 -11.24 -11.92 12.57
N ILE A 88 -12.10 -12.35 13.50
CA ILE A 88 -11.94 -13.60 14.25
C ILE A 88 -13.16 -14.49 14.05
N ILE A 89 -12.91 -15.80 13.97
CA ILE A 89 -13.99 -16.80 13.93
C ILE A 89 -14.46 -17.03 15.37
N LEU A 90 -15.73 -16.76 15.63
CA LEU A 90 -16.38 -16.99 16.92
C LEU A 90 -16.95 -18.40 17.05
N ASN A 91 -17.45 -18.94 15.94
CA ASN A 91 -17.97 -20.31 15.87
C ASN A 91 -17.89 -20.84 14.43
N GLU A 92 -17.70 -22.14 14.25
CA GLU A 92 -17.51 -22.76 12.94
C GLU A 92 -18.10 -24.19 12.88
N THR A 93 -18.79 -24.49 11.78
CA THR A 93 -19.20 -25.85 11.40
C THR A 93 -18.67 -26.19 10.00
N GLY A 94 -19.01 -27.36 9.45
CA GLY A 94 -18.63 -27.71 8.08
C GLY A 94 -19.10 -26.67 7.04
N ALA A 95 -20.37 -26.26 7.10
CA ALA A 95 -20.97 -25.37 6.10
C ALA A 95 -21.13 -23.91 6.58
N THR A 96 -21.02 -23.63 7.88
CA THR A 96 -21.26 -22.30 8.43
C THR A 96 -20.10 -21.74 9.25
N ALA A 97 -20.02 -20.43 9.42
CA ALA A 97 -19.26 -19.79 10.48
C ALA A 97 -19.85 -18.45 10.93
N TRP A 98 -19.52 -18.06 12.15
CA TRP A 98 -19.87 -16.78 12.75
C TRP A 98 -18.57 -16.02 13.05
N VAL A 99 -18.49 -14.77 12.60
CA VAL A 99 -17.25 -13.96 12.60
C VAL A 99 -17.47 -12.65 13.34
N ASP A 100 -16.50 -12.20 14.13
CA ASP A 100 -16.40 -10.81 14.56
C ASP A 100 -15.45 -10.08 13.60
N GLY A 101 -15.94 -9.02 12.93
CA GLY A 101 -15.16 -8.21 11.99
C GLY A 101 -14.19 -7.24 12.67
N CYS A 102 -14.26 -7.12 13.99
CA CYS A 102 -13.37 -6.33 14.85
C CYS A 102 -13.22 -4.87 14.39
N TYR A 103 -14.29 -4.30 13.83
CA TYR A 103 -14.34 -2.94 13.29
C TYR A 103 -13.25 -2.65 12.24
N THR A 104 -12.75 -3.67 11.56
CA THR A 104 -11.78 -3.51 10.48
C THR A 104 -12.42 -2.82 9.28
N LEU A 105 -11.59 -2.36 8.34
CA LEU A 105 -12.08 -1.89 7.05
C LEU A 105 -12.93 -2.96 6.37
N GLY A 106 -13.98 -2.55 5.68
CA GLY A 106 -14.90 -3.47 5.02
C GLY A 106 -14.23 -4.45 4.05
N ALA A 107 -13.12 -4.04 3.41
CA ALA A 107 -12.34 -4.93 2.56
C ALA A 107 -11.60 -6.04 3.31
N THR A 108 -11.11 -5.75 4.52
CA THR A 108 -10.45 -6.71 5.40
C THR A 108 -11.44 -7.78 5.87
N THR A 109 -12.59 -7.36 6.42
CA THR A 109 -13.65 -8.29 6.83
C THR A 109 -14.24 -9.04 5.64
N GLY A 110 -14.54 -8.36 4.54
CA GLY A 110 -15.11 -8.95 3.33
C GLY A 110 -14.18 -10.02 2.73
N ASN A 111 -12.88 -9.75 2.68
CA ASN A 111 -11.92 -10.72 2.17
C ASN A 111 -11.86 -11.97 3.05
N PHE A 112 -11.72 -11.79 4.37
CA PHE A 112 -11.67 -12.87 5.34
C PHE A 112 -12.91 -13.77 5.25
N CYS A 113 -14.11 -13.17 5.27
CA CYS A 113 -15.36 -13.91 5.22
C CYS A 113 -15.56 -14.62 3.87
N MET A 114 -15.23 -13.97 2.75
CA MET A 114 -15.35 -14.58 1.42
C MET A 114 -14.39 -15.77 1.23
N ASP A 115 -13.16 -15.69 1.73
CA ASP A 115 -12.21 -16.82 1.69
C ASP A 115 -12.76 -18.02 2.49
N LEU A 116 -13.44 -17.73 3.61
CA LEU A 116 -14.07 -18.74 4.44
C LEU A 116 -15.29 -19.39 3.74
N VAL A 117 -16.22 -18.61 3.16
CA VAL A 117 -17.37 -19.20 2.45
C VAL A 117 -16.96 -19.98 1.21
N ILE A 118 -15.93 -19.54 0.47
CA ILE A 118 -15.46 -20.26 -0.72
C ILE A 118 -14.88 -21.62 -0.32
N ARG A 119 -14.02 -21.67 0.70
CA ARG A 119 -13.50 -22.95 1.23
C ARG A 119 -14.62 -23.89 1.68
N LYS A 120 -15.61 -23.35 2.42
CA LYS A 120 -16.75 -24.14 2.90
C LYS A 120 -17.62 -24.67 1.77
N ALA A 121 -17.92 -23.85 0.77
CA ALA A 121 -18.70 -24.28 -0.39
C ALA A 121 -17.98 -25.34 -1.21
N LYS A 122 -16.66 -25.26 -1.36
CA LYS A 122 -15.87 -26.31 -2.03
C LYS A 122 -15.87 -27.62 -1.26
N LYS A 123 -15.83 -27.56 0.07
CA LYS A 123 -15.79 -28.76 0.93
C LYS A 123 -17.17 -29.39 1.12
N CYS A 124 -18.20 -28.59 1.35
CA CYS A 124 -19.52 -29.04 1.84
C CYS A 124 -20.65 -28.77 0.83
N GLY A 125 -20.34 -28.26 -0.35
CA GLY A 125 -21.32 -27.81 -1.35
C GLY A 125 -21.90 -26.43 -1.09
N ILE A 126 -22.04 -26.01 0.17
CA ILE A 126 -22.52 -24.69 0.58
C ILE A 126 -21.61 -24.11 1.68
N GLY A 127 -21.36 -22.81 1.60
CA GLY A 127 -20.71 -22.03 2.65
C GLY A 127 -21.59 -20.83 3.04
N TRP A 128 -21.76 -20.60 4.34
CA TRP A 128 -22.53 -19.47 4.87
C TRP A 128 -21.81 -18.80 6.04
N VAL A 129 -21.55 -17.50 5.97
CA VAL A 129 -20.86 -16.74 7.01
C VAL A 129 -21.68 -15.53 7.41
N ALA A 130 -21.94 -15.39 8.70
CA ALA A 130 -22.49 -14.17 9.29
C ALA A 130 -21.39 -13.45 10.08
N ALA A 131 -21.22 -12.14 9.87
CA ALA A 131 -20.18 -11.34 10.50
C ALA A 131 -20.79 -10.17 11.26
N LYS A 132 -20.32 -9.94 12.50
CA LYS A 132 -20.73 -8.82 13.36
C LYS A 132 -19.65 -7.80 13.58
N ASN A 133 -20.01 -6.67 14.20
CA ASN A 133 -19.07 -5.59 14.55
C ASN A 133 -18.27 -5.11 13.32
N CYS A 134 -18.93 -5.01 12.16
CA CYS A 134 -18.30 -4.62 10.91
C CYS A 134 -18.48 -3.11 10.64
N THR A 135 -17.67 -2.60 9.71
CA THR A 135 -17.82 -1.27 9.08
C THR A 135 -18.44 -1.41 7.69
N HIS A 136 -18.69 -0.29 7.01
CA HIS A 136 -19.18 -0.27 5.63
C HIS A 136 -18.27 -1.07 4.67
N ASN A 137 -18.86 -1.94 3.84
CA ASN A 137 -18.14 -2.88 2.95
C ASN A 137 -18.19 -2.55 1.46
N GLY A 138 -18.54 -1.32 1.08
CA GLY A 138 -18.52 -0.89 -0.32
C GLY A 138 -19.62 -1.54 -1.17
N MET A 139 -19.26 -1.92 -2.39
CA MET A 139 -20.18 -2.53 -3.36
C MET A 139 -20.38 -4.01 -3.08
N ALA A 140 -21.62 -4.45 -2.81
CA ALA A 140 -21.91 -5.82 -2.39
C ALA A 140 -21.51 -6.88 -3.44
N SER A 141 -21.66 -6.59 -4.74
CA SER A 141 -21.24 -7.52 -5.79
C SER A 141 -19.74 -7.71 -5.91
N TYR A 142 -18.91 -6.81 -5.37
CA TYR A 142 -17.46 -7.05 -5.27
C TYR A 142 -17.19 -8.36 -4.52
N TRP A 143 -17.93 -8.59 -3.43
CA TRP A 143 -17.82 -9.80 -2.61
C TRP A 143 -18.41 -11.02 -3.29
N ALA A 144 -19.64 -10.94 -3.77
CA ALA A 144 -20.30 -12.06 -4.46
C ALA A 144 -19.51 -12.54 -5.69
N LYS A 145 -18.88 -11.62 -6.42
CA LYS A 145 -18.01 -11.95 -7.56
C LYS A 145 -16.76 -12.76 -7.15
N ARG A 146 -16.23 -12.60 -5.93
CA ARG A 146 -15.06 -13.41 -5.49
C ARG A 146 -15.38 -14.90 -5.50
N ALA A 147 -16.58 -15.31 -5.11
CA ALA A 147 -17.00 -16.71 -5.18
C ALA A 147 -17.25 -17.17 -6.63
N GLU A 148 -17.76 -16.29 -7.49
CA GLU A 148 -17.90 -16.56 -8.93
C GLU A 148 -16.56 -16.84 -9.62
N CYS A 149 -15.50 -16.10 -9.29
CA CYS A 149 -14.14 -16.38 -9.77
C CYS A 149 -13.64 -17.79 -9.40
N HIS A 150 -14.24 -18.45 -8.41
CA HIS A 150 -13.93 -19.82 -8.00
C HIS A 150 -14.96 -20.84 -8.52
N GLY A 151 -15.82 -20.43 -9.46
CA GLY A 151 -16.85 -21.27 -10.06
C GLY A 151 -18.05 -21.55 -9.15
N CYS A 152 -18.20 -20.82 -8.04
CA CYS A 152 -19.35 -20.91 -7.15
C CYS A 152 -20.38 -19.82 -7.47
N ILE A 153 -21.65 -20.03 -7.11
CA ILE A 153 -22.62 -18.94 -6.99
C ILE A 153 -22.27 -18.16 -5.72
N GLY A 154 -22.01 -16.86 -5.83
CA GLY A 154 -21.69 -16.00 -4.69
C GLY A 154 -22.86 -15.13 -4.27
N MET A 155 -22.99 -14.88 -2.98
CA MET A 155 -24.00 -13.98 -2.41
C MET A 155 -23.39 -13.09 -1.32
N ALA A 156 -23.87 -11.85 -1.25
CA ALA A 156 -23.47 -10.89 -0.22
C ALA A 156 -24.66 -10.02 0.19
N PHE A 157 -24.79 -9.80 1.49
CA PHE A 157 -25.84 -9.02 2.13
C PHE A 157 -25.22 -8.14 3.21
N THR A 158 -25.75 -6.93 3.41
CA THR A 158 -25.38 -6.04 4.53
C THR A 158 -26.59 -5.24 4.97
N ASN A 159 -26.75 -5.00 6.26
CA ASN A 159 -27.66 -3.95 6.71
C ASN A 159 -26.94 -2.59 6.77
N THR A 160 -27.69 -1.48 6.80
CA THR A 160 -27.10 -0.13 6.87
C THR A 160 -27.87 0.75 7.86
N GLN A 161 -27.38 1.96 8.15
CA GLN A 161 -28.15 2.97 8.89
C GLN A 161 -29.58 3.15 8.35
N ALA A 162 -30.53 3.44 9.23
CA ALA A 162 -31.94 3.60 8.84
C ALA A 162 -32.16 4.81 7.92
N VAL A 163 -32.65 4.54 6.71
CA VAL A 163 -33.02 5.53 5.67
C VAL A 163 -34.34 5.20 4.98
N GLN A 164 -34.80 3.96 5.09
CA GLN A 164 -36.03 3.45 4.48
C GLN A 164 -37.14 3.30 5.52
N VAL A 165 -38.36 3.62 5.11
CA VAL A 165 -39.58 3.45 5.92
C VAL A 165 -40.20 2.05 5.73
N PRO A 166 -40.54 1.33 6.81
CA PRO A 166 -41.45 0.19 6.73
C PRO A 166 -42.79 0.60 6.09
N THR A 167 -43.46 -0.33 5.40
CA THR A 167 -44.77 -0.07 4.81
C THR A 167 -45.74 0.44 5.89
N ARG A 168 -46.45 1.55 5.59
CA ARG A 168 -47.36 2.28 6.49
C ARG A 168 -46.71 2.97 7.70
N SER A 169 -45.38 3.07 7.75
CA SER A 169 -44.66 3.85 8.77
C SER A 169 -44.35 5.27 8.30
N LYS A 170 -44.41 6.24 9.24
CA LYS A 170 -43.87 7.60 9.07
C LYS A 170 -42.46 7.79 9.64
N ARG A 171 -41.83 6.69 10.08
CA ARG A 171 -40.47 6.66 10.63
C ARG A 171 -39.62 5.66 9.88
N ARG A 172 -38.39 6.04 9.55
CA ARG A 172 -37.39 5.13 9.00
C ARG A 172 -36.91 4.15 10.07
N ALA A 173 -36.75 2.89 9.69
CA ALA A 173 -36.28 1.84 10.59
C ALA A 173 -35.36 0.81 9.91
N LEU A 174 -35.26 0.86 8.57
CA LEU A 174 -34.48 -0.07 7.76
C LEU A 174 -33.44 0.70 6.96
N GLY A 175 -32.33 0.05 6.68
CA GLY A 175 -31.33 0.57 5.76
C GLY A 175 -31.75 0.43 4.31
N THR A 176 -30.81 0.75 3.42
CA THR A 176 -30.93 0.38 2.00
C THR A 176 -30.73 -1.12 1.76
N ASN A 177 -30.14 -1.81 2.75
CA ASN A 177 -30.10 -3.26 2.92
C ASN A 177 -29.86 -4.04 1.60
N PRO A 178 -28.72 -3.84 0.93
CA PRO A 178 -28.49 -4.38 -0.40
C PRO A 178 -28.38 -5.92 -0.41
N ILE A 179 -28.75 -6.47 -1.57
CA ILE A 179 -28.66 -7.88 -1.93
C ILE A 179 -27.79 -7.99 -3.18
N SER A 180 -26.75 -8.82 -3.13
CA SER A 180 -26.00 -9.22 -4.31
C SER A 180 -25.93 -10.72 -4.49
N ILE A 181 -26.13 -11.18 -5.73
CA ILE A 181 -25.99 -12.57 -6.16
C ILE A 181 -25.26 -12.58 -7.50
N VAL A 182 -24.21 -13.39 -7.61
CA VAL A 182 -23.42 -13.56 -8.84
C VAL A 182 -23.29 -15.04 -9.17
N ALA A 183 -23.66 -15.42 -10.41
CA ALA A 183 -23.61 -16.80 -10.88
C ALA A 183 -22.76 -16.93 -12.15
N PRO A 184 -21.79 -17.87 -12.21
CA PRO A 184 -20.93 -18.05 -13.38
C PRO A 184 -21.70 -18.65 -14.56
N ALA A 185 -21.38 -18.19 -15.78
CA ALA A 185 -21.78 -18.78 -17.05
C ALA A 185 -20.53 -19.17 -17.88
N ASN A 186 -20.72 -19.62 -19.12
CA ASN A 186 -19.62 -19.93 -20.02
C ASN A 186 -18.94 -18.66 -20.56
N ASN A 187 -17.74 -18.80 -21.14
CA ASN A 187 -17.02 -17.73 -21.83
C ASN A 187 -16.80 -16.45 -20.99
N ASN A 188 -16.53 -16.60 -19.69
CA ASN A 188 -16.41 -15.49 -18.73
C ASN A 188 -17.65 -14.57 -18.68
N ASP A 189 -18.81 -15.10 -19.03
CA ASP A 189 -20.10 -14.48 -18.80
C ASP A 189 -20.65 -14.85 -17.40
N ARG A 190 -21.61 -14.08 -16.90
CA ARG A 190 -22.16 -14.22 -15.55
C ARG A 190 -23.47 -13.45 -15.43
N VAL A 191 -24.36 -13.94 -14.59
CA VAL A 191 -25.46 -13.13 -14.03
C VAL A 191 -24.90 -12.36 -12.84
N LEU A 192 -25.11 -11.05 -12.78
CA LEU A 192 -24.74 -10.22 -11.63
C LEU A 192 -25.94 -9.38 -11.20
N ILE A 193 -26.48 -9.68 -10.03
CA ILE A 193 -27.52 -8.91 -9.36
C ILE A 193 -26.84 -8.14 -8.24
N ASP A 194 -27.02 -6.82 -8.22
CA ASP A 194 -26.54 -5.95 -7.15
C ASP A 194 -27.53 -4.79 -6.98
N LEU A 195 -28.34 -4.83 -5.95
CA LEU A 195 -29.42 -3.86 -5.75
C LEU A 195 -29.64 -3.53 -4.28
N ALA A 196 -30.01 -2.28 -4.01
CA ALA A 196 -30.62 -1.88 -2.75
C ALA A 196 -32.08 -2.36 -2.70
N THR A 197 -32.61 -2.59 -1.50
CA THR A 197 -34.03 -2.91 -1.30
C THR A 197 -34.93 -1.67 -1.26
N SER A 198 -34.37 -0.47 -1.40
CA SER A 198 -35.09 0.77 -1.60
C SER A 198 -35.36 1.02 -3.09
N THR A 199 -36.44 1.74 -3.42
CA THR A 199 -36.76 2.07 -4.83
C THR A 199 -35.64 2.88 -5.49
N VAL A 200 -34.95 3.70 -4.70
CA VAL A 200 -33.87 4.56 -5.17
C VAL A 200 -32.82 4.76 -4.08
N ALA A 201 -31.60 5.13 -4.49
CA ALA A 201 -30.56 5.61 -3.59
C ALA A 201 -30.77 7.10 -3.27
N MET A 202 -30.47 7.52 -2.03
CA MET A 202 -30.60 8.92 -1.58
C MET A 202 -29.87 9.92 -2.49
N GLY A 203 -28.70 9.55 -3.00
CA GLY A 203 -27.91 10.41 -3.89
C GLY A 203 -28.65 10.83 -5.17
N LYS A 204 -29.59 10.02 -5.70
CA LYS A 204 -30.38 10.45 -6.86
C LYS A 204 -31.40 11.54 -6.50
N ILE A 205 -31.94 11.51 -5.29
CA ILE A 205 -32.82 12.58 -4.78
C ILE A 205 -32.01 13.85 -4.55
N GLU A 206 -30.80 13.74 -4.00
CA GLU A 206 -29.88 14.89 -3.86
C GLU A 206 -29.56 15.54 -5.20
N VAL A 207 -29.32 14.75 -6.26
CA VAL A 207 -29.06 15.26 -7.61
C VAL A 207 -30.29 15.99 -8.16
N ALA A 208 -31.48 15.40 -8.06
CA ALA A 208 -32.72 16.04 -8.50
C ALA A 208 -32.99 17.35 -7.75
N ALA A 209 -32.80 17.37 -6.42
CA ALA A 209 -32.98 18.56 -5.58
C ALA A 209 -32.04 19.70 -5.96
N LYS A 210 -30.77 19.38 -6.25
CA LYS A 210 -29.78 20.36 -6.73
C LYS A 210 -30.13 20.95 -8.10
N LYS A 211 -30.73 20.14 -8.97
CA LYS A 211 -31.20 20.58 -10.29
C LYS A 211 -32.58 21.25 -10.27
N ASN A 212 -33.24 21.32 -9.11
CA ASN A 212 -34.64 21.72 -8.97
C ASN A 212 -35.60 20.87 -9.84
N GLU A 213 -35.25 19.60 -10.06
CA GLU A 213 -36.07 18.63 -10.80
C GLU A 213 -37.00 17.89 -9.85
N SER A 214 -38.17 17.46 -10.35
CA SER A 214 -39.05 16.55 -9.61
C SER A 214 -38.47 15.13 -9.59
N ILE A 215 -38.86 14.35 -8.58
CA ILE A 215 -38.59 12.91 -8.52
C ILE A 215 -39.85 12.10 -8.83
N PRO A 216 -39.72 10.86 -9.36
CA PRO A 216 -40.85 9.98 -9.53
C PRO A 216 -41.58 9.69 -8.22
N LEU A 217 -42.91 9.63 -8.30
CA LEU A 217 -43.75 9.22 -7.17
C LEU A 217 -43.39 7.79 -6.74
N GLY A 218 -43.28 7.57 -5.44
CA GLY A 218 -42.88 6.26 -4.88
C GLY A 218 -41.39 6.14 -4.59
N TRP A 219 -40.58 7.19 -4.81
CA TRP A 219 -39.18 7.22 -4.38
C TRP A 219 -39.03 7.55 -2.89
N ALA A 220 -39.81 8.50 -2.37
CA ALA A 220 -39.69 9.00 -1.01
C ALA A 220 -41.01 9.56 -0.46
N LEU A 221 -41.04 9.73 0.87
CA LEU A 221 -42.07 10.47 1.60
C LEU A 221 -41.56 11.87 1.99
N ASP A 222 -42.47 12.83 2.14
CA ASP A 222 -42.19 14.13 2.75
C ASP A 222 -42.20 14.06 4.30
N SER A 223 -41.97 15.19 4.98
CA SER A 223 -41.96 15.27 6.45
C SER A 223 -43.31 14.93 7.11
N SER A 224 -44.41 14.96 6.36
CA SER A 224 -45.74 14.55 6.84
C SER A 224 -45.99 13.04 6.68
N GLY A 225 -45.09 12.33 5.99
CA GLY A 225 -45.23 10.91 5.68
C GLY A 225 -46.04 10.63 4.41
N LYS A 226 -46.27 11.64 3.55
CA LYS A 226 -46.98 11.46 2.27
C LYS A 226 -45.98 11.23 1.13
N PRO A 227 -46.26 10.32 0.18
CA PRO A 227 -45.44 10.17 -1.02
C PRO A 227 -45.33 11.50 -1.77
N THR A 228 -44.13 11.87 -2.20
CA THR A 228 -43.86 13.17 -2.82
C THR A 228 -43.05 13.04 -4.10
N THR A 229 -43.29 13.98 -5.02
CA THR A 229 -42.46 14.23 -6.21
C THR A 229 -41.54 15.44 -6.04
N ASP A 230 -41.67 16.18 -4.94
CA ASP A 230 -40.78 17.30 -4.60
C ASP A 230 -39.47 16.75 -4.04
N SER A 231 -38.39 16.94 -4.80
CA SER A 231 -37.06 16.48 -4.46
C SER A 231 -36.47 17.16 -3.21
N LYS A 232 -36.80 18.43 -2.95
CA LYS A 232 -36.34 19.16 -1.76
C LYS A 232 -37.11 18.70 -0.52
N ALA A 233 -38.42 18.49 -0.64
CA ALA A 233 -39.23 17.94 0.45
C ALA A 233 -38.78 16.52 0.81
N ALA A 234 -38.53 15.67 -0.19
CA ALA A 234 -38.01 14.32 -0.01
C ALA A 234 -36.62 14.31 0.65
N LEU A 235 -35.72 15.18 0.19
CA LEU A 235 -34.36 15.29 0.76
C LEU A 235 -34.39 15.74 2.22
N LYS A 236 -35.25 16.72 2.56
CA LYS A 236 -35.43 17.19 3.93
C LYS A 236 -35.98 16.11 4.86
N ALA A 237 -36.92 15.29 4.37
CA ALA A 237 -37.52 14.22 5.16
C ALA A 237 -36.58 13.02 5.34
N ALA A 238 -35.78 12.71 4.31
CA ALA A 238 -34.90 11.53 4.26
C ALA A 238 -35.65 10.22 4.61
N LEU A 239 -36.83 10.04 4.01
CA LEU A 239 -37.72 8.89 4.18
C LEU A 239 -37.86 8.14 2.83
N LEU A 240 -36.89 7.26 2.51
CA LEU A 240 -36.94 6.47 1.28
C LEU A 240 -38.05 5.42 1.36
N MET A 241 -38.72 5.18 0.23
CA MET A 241 -39.68 4.09 0.11
C MET A 241 -38.99 2.79 -0.33
N PRO A 242 -39.46 1.62 0.15
CA PRO A 242 -38.96 0.32 -0.30
C PRO A 242 -39.15 0.11 -1.80
N LEU A 243 -38.42 -0.83 -2.41
CA LEU A 243 -38.59 -1.23 -3.81
C LEU A 243 -40.05 -1.58 -4.12
N GLY A 244 -40.62 -0.92 -5.13
CA GLY A 244 -42.06 -0.96 -5.44
C GLY A 244 -42.83 0.25 -4.89
N GLY A 245 -42.21 1.11 -4.08
CA GLY A 245 -42.78 2.38 -3.65
C GLY A 245 -44.00 2.22 -2.74
N THR A 246 -45.15 2.71 -3.18
CA THR A 246 -46.41 2.64 -2.42
C THR A 246 -46.94 1.20 -2.34
N GLU A 247 -47.88 0.95 -1.44
CA GLU A 247 -48.55 -0.35 -1.32
C GLU A 247 -49.26 -0.76 -2.62
N LYS A 248 -49.90 0.20 -3.30
CA LYS A 248 -50.52 0.01 -4.62
C LYS A 248 -49.53 -0.47 -5.69
N ASN A 249 -48.27 -0.08 -5.56
CA ASN A 249 -47.20 -0.44 -6.50
C ASN A 249 -46.33 -1.61 -5.98
N SER A 250 -46.87 -2.41 -5.05
CA SER A 250 -46.19 -3.56 -4.44
C SER A 250 -44.95 -3.23 -3.60
N GLY A 251 -44.87 -2.04 -3.01
CA GLY A 251 -43.76 -1.64 -2.12
C GLY A 251 -43.52 -2.58 -0.93
N PHE A 252 -44.54 -3.32 -0.49
CA PHE A 252 -44.40 -4.33 0.56
C PHE A 252 -43.42 -5.46 0.19
N LYS A 253 -43.18 -5.72 -1.11
CA LYS A 253 -42.18 -6.71 -1.56
C LYS A 253 -40.76 -6.22 -1.28
N GLY A 254 -40.45 -4.97 -1.62
CA GLY A 254 -39.16 -4.35 -1.27
C GLY A 254 -38.96 -4.24 0.23
N TYR A 255 -40.04 -3.97 0.99
CA TYR A 255 -39.99 -4.00 2.45
C TYR A 255 -39.65 -5.40 2.97
N ALA A 256 -40.30 -6.46 2.47
CA ALA A 256 -40.00 -7.83 2.86
C ALA A 256 -38.54 -8.23 2.56
N LEU A 257 -38.01 -7.83 1.39
CA LEU A 257 -36.60 -8.06 1.04
C LEU A 257 -35.65 -7.32 2.01
N ALA A 258 -35.96 -6.09 2.38
CA ALA A 258 -35.17 -5.32 3.34
C ALA A 258 -35.15 -5.99 4.73
N VAL A 259 -36.29 -6.54 5.16
CA VAL A 259 -36.42 -7.30 6.42
C VAL A 259 -35.65 -8.61 6.36
N MET A 260 -35.67 -9.31 5.23
CA MET A 260 -34.85 -10.53 5.04
C MET A 260 -33.36 -10.22 5.25
N VAL A 261 -32.85 -9.16 4.63
CA VAL A 261 -31.45 -8.72 4.84
C VAL A 261 -31.21 -8.30 6.28
N GLU A 262 -32.16 -7.61 6.92
CA GLU A 262 -32.07 -7.26 8.35
C GLU A 262 -31.91 -8.50 9.23
N ILE A 263 -32.67 -9.56 8.97
CA ILE A 263 -32.59 -10.82 9.71
C ILE A 263 -31.22 -11.49 9.49
N LEU A 264 -30.76 -11.58 8.23
CA LEU A 264 -29.49 -12.22 7.90
C LEU A 264 -28.27 -11.46 8.43
N CYS A 265 -28.34 -10.12 8.44
CA CYS A 265 -27.21 -9.27 8.77
C CYS A 265 -27.23 -8.83 10.23
N SER A 266 -28.36 -8.44 10.81
CA SER A 266 -28.44 -8.05 12.22
C SER A 266 -28.73 -9.24 13.12
N ALA A 267 -29.88 -9.90 12.95
CA ALA A 267 -30.36 -10.90 13.91
C ALA A 267 -29.45 -12.15 13.93
N LEU A 268 -29.10 -12.69 12.76
CA LEU A 268 -28.27 -13.88 12.64
C LEU A 268 -26.82 -13.63 13.07
N SER A 269 -26.25 -12.44 12.79
CA SER A 269 -24.88 -12.13 13.20
C SER A 269 -24.79 -11.61 14.64
N GLY A 270 -25.88 -11.14 15.24
CA GLY A 270 -25.85 -10.42 16.52
C GLY A 270 -25.29 -8.99 16.41
N SER A 271 -25.48 -8.34 15.25
CA SER A 271 -25.11 -6.93 15.00
C SER A 271 -26.25 -5.97 15.27
N ASN A 272 -25.95 -4.67 15.25
CA ASN A 272 -26.99 -3.65 15.40
C ASN A 272 -28.01 -3.73 14.26
N PRO A 273 -29.32 -3.68 14.54
CA PRO A 273 -30.33 -3.47 13.52
C PRO A 273 -30.26 -2.03 12.99
N SER A 274 -30.73 -1.79 11.77
CA SER A 274 -30.63 -0.50 11.06
C SER A 274 -31.02 0.73 11.88
N HIS A 275 -32.06 0.65 12.70
CA HIS A 275 -32.53 1.76 13.55
C HIS A 275 -31.62 2.05 14.75
N LYS A 276 -30.66 1.18 15.06
CA LYS A 276 -29.63 1.35 16.10
C LYS A 276 -28.23 1.59 15.54
N ILE A 277 -28.05 1.50 14.22
CA ILE A 277 -26.77 1.81 13.57
C ILE A 277 -26.57 3.34 13.61
N PRO A 278 -25.47 3.85 14.20
CA PRO A 278 -25.14 5.26 14.18
C PRO A 278 -25.05 5.83 12.77
N GLU A 279 -25.30 7.12 12.63
CA GLU A 279 -25.21 7.76 11.33
C GLU A 279 -23.77 7.75 10.79
N TRP A 280 -23.61 7.38 9.53
CA TRP A 280 -22.34 7.37 8.82
C TRP A 280 -22.21 8.60 7.94
N ASP A 281 -21.44 9.56 8.42
CA ASP A 281 -21.18 10.82 7.77
C ASP A 281 -19.67 11.05 7.61
N LYS A 282 -19.31 12.16 6.94
CA LYS A 282 -17.92 12.51 6.69
C LYS A 282 -17.15 12.88 7.95
N THR A 283 -17.81 13.14 9.08
CA THR A 283 -17.14 13.53 10.32
C THR A 283 -16.68 12.31 11.11
N SER A 284 -17.38 11.17 11.00
CA SER A 284 -17.11 9.94 11.76
C SER A 284 -16.96 10.16 13.28
N THR A 285 -17.83 10.98 13.86
CA THR A 285 -17.78 11.32 15.30
C THR A 285 -18.69 10.46 16.17
N LYS A 286 -19.54 9.63 15.57
CA LYS A 286 -20.57 8.83 16.27
C LYS A 286 -20.12 7.42 16.67
N GLY A 287 -18.82 7.14 16.54
CA GLY A 287 -18.21 5.85 16.89
C GLY A 287 -18.50 4.72 15.89
N PRO A 288 -18.10 3.48 16.21
CA PRO A 288 -18.20 2.34 15.30
C PRO A 288 -19.64 1.96 14.98
N GLN A 289 -19.91 1.67 13.70
CA GLN A 289 -21.27 1.45 13.20
C GLN A 289 -21.92 0.14 13.67
N LYS A 290 -21.11 -0.88 14.00
CA LYS A 290 -21.55 -2.24 14.36
C LYS A 290 -22.50 -2.84 13.31
N ILE A 291 -22.16 -2.68 12.03
CA ILE A 291 -22.89 -3.26 10.90
C ILE A 291 -22.74 -4.78 10.93
N GLY A 292 -23.77 -5.47 10.44
CA GLY A 292 -23.70 -6.89 10.16
C GLY A 292 -23.59 -7.18 8.66
N HIS A 293 -22.77 -8.17 8.33
CA HIS A 293 -22.62 -8.69 6.97
C HIS A 293 -23.00 -10.16 6.92
N CYS A 294 -23.56 -10.60 5.81
CA CYS A 294 -23.76 -12.01 5.54
C CYS A 294 -23.23 -12.35 4.14
N TYR A 295 -22.44 -13.41 4.06
CA TYR A 295 -21.83 -13.90 2.82
C TYR A 295 -22.21 -15.36 2.63
N ALA A 296 -22.45 -15.77 1.39
CA ALA A 296 -22.70 -17.17 1.08
C ALA A 296 -22.07 -17.56 -0.27
N ALA A 297 -21.75 -18.84 -0.39
CA ALA A 297 -21.32 -19.45 -1.64
C ALA A 297 -21.96 -20.82 -1.82
N ILE A 298 -22.41 -21.12 -3.03
CA ILE A 298 -22.96 -22.44 -3.41
C ILE A 298 -22.09 -22.99 -4.52
N ASN A 299 -21.56 -24.20 -4.35
CA ASN A 299 -20.83 -24.90 -5.40
C ASN A 299 -21.83 -25.59 -6.34
N PRO A 300 -22.04 -25.09 -7.57
CA PRO A 300 -23.05 -25.64 -8.46
C PRO A 300 -22.74 -27.07 -8.91
N THR A 301 -21.49 -27.54 -8.79
CA THR A 301 -21.11 -28.92 -9.15
C THR A 301 -21.65 -29.95 -8.18
N CYS A 302 -22.12 -29.54 -6.99
CA CYS A 302 -22.78 -30.43 -6.03
C CYS A 302 -24.26 -30.65 -6.35
N PHE A 303 -24.77 -30.02 -7.42
CA PHE A 303 -26.16 -30.10 -7.88
C PHE A 303 -26.20 -30.60 -9.33
N ALA A 304 -27.34 -30.41 -10.01
CA ALA A 304 -27.55 -30.89 -11.37
C ALA A 304 -26.43 -30.42 -12.34
N PRO A 305 -25.84 -31.33 -13.15
CA PRO A 305 -24.78 -31.00 -14.10
C PRO A 305 -25.24 -30.01 -15.17
N GLY A 306 -24.32 -29.36 -15.90
CA GLY A 306 -24.66 -28.40 -16.96
C GLY A 306 -25.13 -27.04 -16.47
N PHE A 307 -24.78 -26.65 -15.24
CA PHE A 307 -25.21 -25.38 -14.63
C PHE A 307 -24.82 -24.16 -15.49
N LYS A 308 -23.55 -24.05 -15.89
CA LYS A 308 -23.06 -22.90 -16.68
C LYS A 308 -23.72 -22.82 -18.05
N ASP A 309 -24.02 -23.95 -18.68
CA ASP A 309 -24.72 -24.00 -19.97
C ASP A 309 -26.11 -23.41 -19.85
N ARG A 310 -26.88 -23.84 -18.84
CA ARG A 310 -28.22 -23.30 -18.57
C ARG A 310 -28.20 -21.81 -18.22
N VAL A 311 -27.23 -21.35 -17.42
CA VAL A 311 -27.09 -19.91 -17.14
C VAL A 311 -26.75 -19.14 -18.42
N SER A 312 -25.90 -19.69 -19.29
CA SER A 312 -25.56 -19.08 -20.58
C SER A 312 -26.79 -19.00 -21.50
N GLU A 313 -27.58 -20.07 -21.56
CA GLU A 313 -28.84 -20.13 -22.31
C GLU A 313 -29.84 -19.07 -21.81
N LEU A 314 -29.98 -18.91 -20.50
CA LEU A 314 -30.82 -17.84 -19.92
C LEU A 314 -30.36 -16.45 -20.34
N LEU A 315 -29.06 -16.17 -20.26
CA LEU A 315 -28.48 -14.89 -20.66
C LEU A 315 -28.68 -14.62 -22.17
N CYS A 316 -28.46 -15.63 -23.02
CA CYS A 316 -28.72 -15.55 -24.45
C CYS A 316 -30.20 -15.30 -24.75
N THR A 317 -31.08 -16.03 -24.08
CA THR A 317 -32.53 -15.88 -24.23
C THR A 317 -32.98 -14.48 -23.89
N TRP A 318 -32.62 -13.94 -22.73
CA TRP A 318 -33.03 -12.59 -22.32
C TRP A 318 -32.51 -11.51 -23.25
N ARG A 319 -31.23 -11.56 -23.64
CA ARG A 319 -30.64 -10.58 -24.56
C ARG A 319 -31.20 -10.70 -25.99
N GLY A 320 -31.72 -11.87 -26.38
CA GLY A 320 -32.33 -12.13 -27.68
C GLY A 320 -33.81 -11.74 -27.78
N LEU A 321 -34.46 -11.37 -26.67
CA LEU A 321 -35.85 -10.91 -26.70
C LEU A 321 -35.98 -9.59 -27.47
N THR A 322 -37.09 -9.45 -28.20
CA THR A 322 -37.42 -8.21 -28.92
C THR A 322 -37.56 -7.04 -27.94
N PRO A 323 -36.76 -5.97 -28.06
CA PRO A 323 -36.88 -4.82 -27.18
C PRO A 323 -38.13 -3.99 -27.52
N VAL A 324 -38.74 -3.39 -26.49
CA VAL A 324 -39.88 -2.45 -26.68
C VAL A 324 -39.44 -1.20 -27.46
N ASP A 325 -38.23 -0.71 -27.19
CA ASP A 325 -37.58 0.37 -27.93
C ASP A 325 -36.32 -0.20 -28.61
N PRO A 326 -36.25 -0.26 -29.95
CA PRO A 326 -35.08 -0.76 -30.67
C PRO A 326 -33.76 -0.07 -30.32
N LYS A 327 -33.80 1.16 -29.78
CA LYS A 327 -32.60 1.89 -29.33
C LYS A 327 -32.14 1.50 -27.92
N ARG A 328 -32.94 0.71 -27.19
CA ARG A 328 -32.70 0.29 -25.81
C ARG A 328 -32.88 -1.23 -25.71
N PRO A 329 -31.82 -2.02 -26.00
CA PRO A 329 -31.92 -3.47 -26.02
C PRO A 329 -32.27 -4.03 -24.64
N VAL A 330 -32.83 -5.25 -24.62
CA VAL A 330 -33.06 -5.99 -23.37
C VAL A 330 -31.70 -6.34 -22.75
N LEU A 331 -31.54 -6.02 -21.47
CA LEU A 331 -30.29 -6.24 -20.73
C LEU A 331 -30.47 -7.37 -19.73
N ALA A 332 -29.44 -8.20 -19.59
CA ALA A 332 -29.33 -9.12 -18.47
C ALA A 332 -28.75 -8.42 -17.23
N PRO A 333 -29.04 -8.88 -16.00
CA PRO A 333 -28.41 -8.38 -14.80
C PRO A 333 -26.87 -8.45 -14.89
N GLY A 334 -26.20 -7.30 -14.73
CA GLY A 334 -24.75 -7.17 -14.85
C GLY A 334 -24.25 -6.63 -16.19
N ASP A 335 -25.12 -6.49 -17.20
CA ASP A 335 -24.70 -6.01 -18.52
C ASP A 335 -24.24 -4.55 -18.48
N MET A 336 -24.89 -3.71 -17.67
CA MET A 336 -24.51 -2.30 -17.51
C MET A 336 -23.10 -2.18 -16.92
N GLU A 337 -22.81 -2.90 -15.84
CA GLU A 337 -21.51 -2.94 -15.19
C GLU A 337 -20.44 -3.50 -16.14
N ARG A 338 -20.76 -4.55 -16.90
CA ARG A 338 -19.85 -5.14 -17.89
C ARG A 338 -19.53 -4.18 -19.02
N MET A 339 -20.53 -3.51 -19.58
CA MET A 339 -20.34 -2.51 -20.63
C MET A 339 -19.50 -1.35 -20.10
N ARG A 340 -19.79 -0.86 -18.90
CA ARG A 340 -19.03 0.22 -18.28
C ARG A 340 -17.59 -0.16 -18.01
N LEU A 341 -17.34 -1.35 -17.46
CA LEU A 341 -16.00 -1.86 -17.22
C LEU A 341 -15.20 -2.01 -18.50
N LYS A 342 -15.81 -2.50 -19.60
CA LYS A 342 -15.15 -2.57 -20.91
C LYS A 342 -14.71 -1.19 -21.40
N VAL A 343 -15.59 -0.18 -21.27
CA VAL A 343 -15.27 1.21 -21.64
C VAL A 343 -14.15 1.76 -20.76
N THR A 344 -14.24 1.59 -19.44
CA THR A 344 -13.22 2.08 -18.50
C THR A 344 -11.87 1.42 -18.73
N LYS A 345 -11.82 0.09 -18.90
CA LYS A 345 -10.58 -0.66 -19.19
C LYS A 345 -9.93 -0.22 -20.50
N LYS A 346 -10.73 -0.06 -21.57
CA LYS A 346 -10.21 0.40 -22.86
C LYS A 346 -9.63 1.82 -22.76
N ARG A 347 -10.22 2.67 -21.93
CA ARG A 347 -9.79 4.06 -21.74
C ARG A 347 -8.59 4.20 -20.79
N GLY A 348 -8.46 3.32 -19.80
CA GLY A 348 -7.41 3.36 -18.78
C GLY A 348 -7.63 4.44 -17.70
N THR A 349 -8.80 5.09 -17.67
CA THR A 349 -9.09 6.24 -16.80
C THR A 349 -10.52 6.20 -16.25
N VAL A 350 -10.78 6.92 -15.16
CA VAL A 350 -12.08 7.14 -14.51
C VAL A 350 -12.37 8.64 -14.40
N PHE A 351 -13.64 9.03 -14.28
CA PHE A 351 -14.04 10.43 -14.16
C PHE A 351 -14.59 10.74 -12.77
N TYR A 352 -14.13 11.83 -12.18
CA TYR A 352 -14.58 12.30 -10.88
C TYR A 352 -15.23 13.68 -10.99
N PRO A 353 -16.32 13.96 -10.27
CA PRO A 353 -16.85 15.31 -10.15
C PRO A 353 -15.80 16.27 -9.57
N GLN A 354 -15.78 17.52 -10.04
CA GLN A 354 -14.82 18.54 -9.57
C GLN A 354 -14.83 18.69 -8.04
N ARG A 355 -16.02 18.67 -7.43
CA ARG A 355 -16.19 18.71 -5.98
C ARG A 355 -15.54 17.53 -5.25
N ASP A 356 -15.62 16.32 -5.83
CA ASP A 356 -15.00 15.15 -5.23
C ASP A 356 -13.47 15.29 -5.30
N ILE A 357 -12.93 15.82 -6.42
CA ILE A 357 -11.51 16.17 -6.52
C ILE A 357 -11.10 17.19 -5.46
N GLU A 358 -11.88 18.24 -5.20
CA GLU A 358 -11.61 19.22 -4.14
C GLU A 358 -11.57 18.57 -2.75
N ILE A 359 -12.53 17.70 -2.44
CA ILE A 359 -12.54 16.95 -1.17
C ILE A 359 -11.31 16.05 -1.02
N LEU A 360 -10.86 15.43 -2.12
CA LEU A 360 -9.68 14.58 -2.13
C LEU A 360 -8.40 15.42 -2.03
N LYS A 361 -8.37 16.64 -2.58
CA LYS A 361 -7.29 17.60 -2.35
C LYS A 361 -7.18 17.97 -0.88
N GLU A 362 -8.28 18.29 -0.20
CA GLU A 362 -8.25 18.54 1.26
C GLU A 362 -7.69 17.35 2.07
N LEU A 363 -7.92 16.10 1.61
CA LEU A 363 -7.35 14.91 2.24
C LEU A 363 -5.85 14.79 1.96
N ALA A 364 -5.42 15.13 0.75
CA ALA A 364 -4.02 15.13 0.34
C ALA A 364 -3.23 16.26 1.01
N GLU A 365 -3.81 17.45 1.17
CA GLU A 365 -3.24 18.60 1.89
C GLU A 365 -3.02 18.28 3.39
N ARG A 366 -3.67 17.25 3.92
CA ARG A 366 -3.41 16.70 5.27
C ARG A 366 -2.29 15.66 5.30
N MET A 367 -1.70 15.31 4.15
CA MET A 367 -0.45 14.56 4.06
C MET A 367 0.66 15.57 3.80
N PRO A 368 1.40 15.97 4.83
CA PRO A 368 2.34 17.06 4.70
C PRO A 368 3.44 16.69 3.69
N GLU A 369 3.43 17.40 2.57
CA GLU A 369 4.47 17.32 1.56
C GLU A 369 5.54 18.34 1.88
N VAL A 370 6.80 17.97 1.66
CA VAL A 370 7.92 18.88 1.84
C VAL A 370 8.70 18.92 0.54
N LYS A 371 9.00 20.13 0.05
CA LYS A 371 9.80 20.28 -1.17
C LYS A 371 11.18 19.66 -1.02
N LEU A 372 11.70 19.06 -2.09
CA LEU A 372 13.04 18.47 -2.09
C LEU A 372 14.13 19.45 -1.63
N GLU A 373 14.05 20.70 -2.10
CA GLU A 373 14.96 21.79 -1.69
C GLU A 373 14.87 22.12 -0.19
N GLU A 374 13.68 22.02 0.39
CA GLU A 374 13.42 22.32 1.79
C GLU A 374 13.87 21.18 2.71
N VAL A 375 13.64 19.91 2.31
CA VAL A 375 14.18 18.75 3.03
C VAL A 375 15.71 18.81 3.05
N ARG A 376 16.33 19.08 1.89
CA ARG A 376 17.78 19.24 1.74
C ARG A 376 18.31 20.32 2.68
N ARG A 377 17.78 21.53 2.57
CA ARG A 377 18.17 22.68 3.40
C ARG A 377 18.12 22.34 4.88
N PHE A 378 17.00 21.74 5.32
CA PHE A 378 16.81 21.39 6.72
C PHE A 378 17.88 20.39 7.21
N MET A 379 18.15 19.34 6.45
CA MET A 379 19.20 18.37 6.80
C MET A 379 20.59 19.02 6.84
N GLU A 380 20.91 19.89 5.88
CA GLU A 380 22.16 20.65 5.85
C GLU A 380 22.33 21.53 7.09
N GLU A 381 21.32 22.35 7.41
CA GLU A 381 21.35 23.26 8.57
C GLU A 381 21.46 22.50 9.90
N ILE A 382 20.71 21.41 10.07
CA ILE A 382 20.78 20.57 11.28
C ILE A 382 22.17 19.95 11.45
N LEU A 383 22.77 19.42 10.36
CA LEU A 383 24.12 18.84 10.42
C LEU A 383 25.17 19.90 10.74
N MET A 384 25.08 21.09 10.13
CA MET A 384 25.98 22.20 10.44
C MET A 384 25.84 22.69 11.89
N ALA A 385 24.63 22.66 12.47
CA ALA A 385 24.39 22.99 13.88
C ALA A 385 25.04 22.00 14.86
N VAL A 386 25.54 20.86 14.37
CA VAL A 386 26.34 19.89 15.14
C VAL A 386 27.77 19.78 14.63
N ASP A 387 28.29 20.90 14.13
CA ASP A 387 29.69 21.12 13.76
C ASP A 387 30.17 20.28 12.56
N VAL A 388 29.24 19.77 11.75
CA VAL A 388 29.57 19.13 10.46
C VAL A 388 29.98 20.20 9.45
N PRO A 389 31.16 20.09 8.80
CA PRO A 389 31.57 21.02 7.76
C PRO A 389 30.55 21.08 6.62
N GLU A 390 30.32 22.28 6.05
CA GLU A 390 29.28 22.52 5.03
C GLU A 390 29.31 21.53 3.86
N ARG A 391 30.51 21.21 3.34
CA ARG A 391 30.68 20.23 2.26
C ARG A 391 30.12 18.84 2.65
N GLU A 392 30.44 18.39 3.86
CA GLU A 392 30.03 17.08 4.36
C GLU A 392 28.55 17.06 4.74
N ALA A 393 28.02 18.17 5.25
CA ALA A 393 26.60 18.35 5.52
C ALA A 393 25.77 18.23 4.22
N LYS A 394 26.19 18.90 3.15
CA LYS A 394 25.59 18.79 1.81
C LYS A 394 25.63 17.36 1.28
N ALA A 395 26.80 16.73 1.33
CA ALA A 395 26.98 15.35 0.87
C ALA A 395 26.09 14.35 1.63
N HIS A 396 25.94 14.54 2.95
CA HIS A 396 25.11 13.66 3.76
C HIS A 396 23.61 13.94 3.56
N ALA A 397 23.20 15.20 3.40
CA ALA A 397 21.84 15.56 3.04
C ALA A 397 21.45 14.98 1.67
N ASP A 398 22.35 15.00 0.69
CA ASP A 398 22.14 14.38 -0.64
C ASP A 398 21.88 12.87 -0.54
N LEU A 399 22.66 12.16 0.28
CA LEU A 399 22.48 10.73 0.54
C LEU A 399 21.10 10.41 1.12
N LEU A 400 20.71 11.10 2.19
CA LEU A 400 19.43 10.86 2.87
C LEU A 400 18.24 11.24 1.98
N LEU A 401 18.32 12.39 1.31
CA LEU A 401 17.28 12.83 0.39
C LEU A 401 17.11 11.86 -0.79
N TYR A 402 18.21 11.34 -1.31
CA TYR A 402 18.16 10.36 -2.39
C TYR A 402 17.43 9.10 -1.92
N ALA A 403 17.76 8.58 -0.72
CA ALA A 403 17.10 7.42 -0.14
C ALA A 403 15.58 7.63 -0.01
N ASP A 404 15.13 8.80 0.45
CA ASP A 404 13.70 9.12 0.49
C ASP A 404 13.07 9.20 -0.90
N SER A 405 13.78 9.78 -1.86
CA SER A 405 13.29 9.98 -3.23
C SER A 405 13.08 8.69 -4.02
N VAL A 406 13.87 7.65 -3.73
CA VAL A 406 13.68 6.30 -4.30
C VAL A 406 12.77 5.41 -3.45
N GLY A 407 12.28 5.92 -2.32
CA GLY A 407 11.38 5.23 -1.40
C GLY A 407 12.06 4.22 -0.47
N HIS A 408 13.36 4.39 -0.21
CA HIS A 408 14.13 3.73 0.85
C HIS A 408 14.09 4.53 2.15
N LYS A 409 12.88 4.87 2.61
CA LYS A 409 12.62 5.71 3.79
C LYS A 409 13.29 5.24 5.09
N SER A 410 13.75 3.99 5.17
CA SER A 410 14.49 3.49 6.34
C SER A 410 15.91 4.04 6.47
N HIS A 411 16.42 4.72 5.43
CA HIS A 411 17.77 5.29 5.35
C HIS A 411 17.75 6.77 4.92
N GLY A 412 16.61 7.46 5.07
CA GLY A 412 16.42 8.86 4.69
C GLY A 412 16.36 9.81 5.89
N LEU A 413 15.49 10.82 5.83
CA LEU A 413 15.29 11.84 6.86
C LEU A 413 15.06 11.25 8.26
N ASN A 414 14.34 10.13 8.34
CA ASN A 414 14.09 9.42 9.60
C ASN A 414 15.36 9.00 10.39
N ARG A 415 16.55 8.98 9.74
CA ARG A 415 17.84 8.69 10.38
C ARG A 415 18.62 9.93 10.78
N LEU A 416 18.18 11.14 10.42
CA LEU A 416 18.90 12.39 10.70
C LEU A 416 19.29 12.52 12.19
N ARG A 417 18.34 12.22 13.09
CA ARG A 417 18.58 12.28 14.54
C ARG A 417 19.69 11.34 15.01
N ASN A 418 19.84 10.16 14.39
CA ASN A 418 20.94 9.23 14.72
C ASN A 418 22.30 9.85 14.40
N TYR A 419 22.46 10.41 13.20
CA TYR A 419 23.72 11.04 12.80
C TYR A 419 24.05 12.27 13.65
N VAL A 420 23.03 13.06 13.99
CA VAL A 420 23.16 14.21 14.90
C VAL A 420 23.66 13.75 16.28
N ASN A 421 23.09 12.68 16.82
CA ASN A 421 23.50 12.13 18.12
C ASN A 421 24.93 11.59 18.07
N ASP A 422 25.31 10.87 17.00
CA ASP A 422 26.68 10.37 16.83
C ASP A 422 27.70 11.52 16.82
N CYS A 423 27.38 12.63 16.15
CA CYS A 423 28.24 13.84 16.16
C CYS A 423 28.34 14.45 17.55
N LYS A 424 27.20 14.66 18.25
CA LYS A 424 27.19 15.27 19.59
C LYS A 424 27.87 14.42 20.67
N THR A 425 27.80 13.10 20.54
CA THR A 425 28.41 12.18 21.51
C THR A 425 29.87 11.86 21.20
N GLY A 426 30.40 12.33 20.07
CA GLY A 426 31.79 12.08 19.64
C GLY A 426 32.03 10.66 19.09
N ALA A 427 30.95 9.90 18.83
CA ALA A 427 31.02 8.64 18.10
C ALA A 427 31.29 8.84 16.61
N CYS A 428 30.83 9.96 16.06
CA CYS A 428 31.25 10.49 14.77
C CYS A 428 32.18 11.69 15.00
N CYS A 429 33.20 11.83 14.16
CA CYS A 429 34.13 12.96 14.11
C CYS A 429 33.81 13.79 12.86
N PRO A 430 32.98 14.84 12.95
CA PRO A 430 32.41 15.51 11.77
C PRO A 430 33.44 16.13 10.82
N ALA A 431 34.56 16.62 11.36
CA ALA A 431 35.65 17.23 10.61
C ALA A 431 36.78 16.25 10.22
N ALA A 432 36.62 14.95 10.52
CA ALA A 432 37.64 13.96 10.16
C ALA A 432 37.71 13.79 8.64
N THR A 433 38.94 13.78 8.11
CA THR A 433 39.21 13.48 6.70
C THR A 433 39.76 12.07 6.61
N PRO A 434 39.17 11.17 5.79
CA PRO A 434 39.72 9.85 5.56
C PRO A 434 41.16 9.90 5.05
N THR A 435 41.99 8.94 5.47
CA THR A 435 43.42 8.88 5.13
C THR A 435 43.78 7.54 4.49
N ILE A 436 44.60 7.57 3.44
CA ILE A 436 45.12 6.35 2.82
C ILE A 436 46.26 5.84 3.70
N LEU A 437 46.12 4.62 4.20
CA LEU A 437 47.13 3.94 5.01
C LEU A 437 48.13 3.17 4.14
N ASN A 438 47.64 2.58 3.04
CA ASN A 438 48.43 1.84 2.09
C ASN A 438 47.72 1.82 0.73
N GLU A 439 48.45 1.83 -0.38
CA GLU A 439 47.86 1.71 -1.71
C GLU A 439 48.79 1.02 -2.73
N THR A 440 48.15 0.40 -3.72
CA THR A 440 48.78 -0.04 -4.96
C THR A 440 48.11 0.68 -6.13
N GLU A 441 48.46 0.33 -7.36
CA GLU A 441 47.77 0.86 -8.55
C GLU A 441 46.26 0.59 -8.54
N ALA A 442 45.85 -0.62 -8.15
CA ALA A 442 44.46 -1.05 -8.19
C ALA A 442 43.77 -1.05 -6.81
N THR A 443 44.50 -0.93 -5.70
CA THR A 443 43.92 -1.08 -4.36
C THR A 443 44.28 0.06 -3.41
N ALA A 444 43.45 0.31 -2.39
CA ALA A 444 43.81 1.14 -1.25
C ALA A 444 43.17 0.63 0.05
N TRP A 445 43.87 0.87 1.15
CA TRP A 445 43.39 0.69 2.51
C TRP A 445 43.27 2.05 3.19
N VAL A 446 42.10 2.36 3.74
CA VAL A 446 41.73 3.70 4.23
C VAL A 446 41.33 3.64 5.70
N ASP A 447 41.79 4.62 6.47
CA ASP A 447 41.22 4.94 7.79
C ASP A 447 40.20 6.06 7.62
N ALA A 448 38.93 5.79 7.91
CA ALA A 448 37.85 6.77 7.79
C ALA A 448 37.86 7.82 8.92
N GLY A 449 38.64 7.62 9.98
CA GLY A 449 38.74 8.54 11.12
C GLY A 449 37.42 8.77 11.86
N HIS A 450 36.48 7.82 11.79
CA HIS A 450 35.11 7.96 12.29
C HIS A 450 34.35 9.16 11.69
N SER A 451 34.69 9.57 10.46
CA SER A 451 33.93 10.59 9.73
C SER A 451 32.49 10.14 9.42
N LEU A 452 31.64 11.07 8.99
CA LEU A 452 30.30 10.74 8.51
C LEU A 452 30.39 9.74 7.35
N GLY A 453 29.42 8.84 7.27
CA GLY A 453 29.41 7.83 6.22
C GLY A 453 29.38 8.40 4.81
N ALA A 454 28.85 9.61 4.60
CA ALA A 454 28.90 10.28 3.31
C ALA A 454 30.30 10.79 2.94
N THR A 455 31.05 11.30 3.94
CA THR A 455 32.45 11.69 3.79
C THR A 455 33.31 10.50 3.43
N THR A 456 33.16 9.39 4.16
CA THR A 456 33.88 8.13 3.89
C THR A 456 33.51 7.56 2.52
N GLY A 457 32.22 7.51 2.20
CA GLY A 457 31.71 6.95 0.94
C GLY A 457 32.21 7.69 -0.28
N ASN A 458 32.11 9.02 -0.30
CA ASN A 458 32.63 9.84 -1.39
C ASN A 458 34.13 9.64 -1.56
N PHE A 459 34.91 9.76 -0.47
CA PHE A 459 36.37 9.60 -0.54
C PHE A 459 36.76 8.23 -1.12
N CYS A 460 36.17 7.16 -0.61
CA CYS A 460 36.56 5.80 -0.99
C CYS A 460 36.10 5.43 -2.40
N MET A 461 34.88 5.81 -2.79
CA MET A 461 34.38 5.52 -4.14
C MET A 461 35.07 6.38 -5.20
N ASP A 462 35.33 7.66 -4.94
CA ASP A 462 36.10 8.52 -5.86
C ASP A 462 37.53 7.98 -6.03
N LEU A 463 38.15 7.48 -4.94
CA LEU A 463 39.46 6.82 -5.01
C LEU A 463 39.40 5.51 -5.82
N ALA A 464 38.35 4.70 -5.65
CA ALA A 464 38.15 3.49 -6.44
C ALA A 464 37.99 3.83 -7.93
N ILE A 465 37.17 4.81 -8.29
CA ILE A 465 36.97 5.26 -9.68
C ILE A 465 38.28 5.80 -10.27
N LYS A 466 39.04 6.59 -9.51
CA LYS A 466 40.35 7.10 -9.93
C LYS A 466 41.33 5.96 -10.26
N LYS A 467 41.36 4.90 -9.44
CA LYS A 467 42.21 3.73 -9.66
C LYS A 467 41.71 2.87 -10.83
N ALA A 468 40.40 2.67 -10.95
CA ALA A 468 39.78 1.94 -12.05
C ALA A 468 40.02 2.62 -13.40
N ASN A 469 40.00 3.96 -13.45
CA ASN A 469 40.40 4.71 -14.64
C ASN A 469 41.83 4.41 -15.09
N LYS A 470 42.76 4.23 -14.13
CA LYS A 470 44.18 4.05 -14.43
C LYS A 470 44.53 2.61 -14.83
N CYS A 471 43.93 1.61 -14.18
CA CYS A 471 44.35 0.20 -14.32
C CYS A 471 43.20 -0.80 -14.49
N GLY A 472 41.98 -0.31 -14.74
CA GLY A 472 40.79 -1.13 -15.03
C GLY A 472 39.95 -1.51 -13.82
N VAL A 473 40.56 -1.65 -12.63
CA VAL A 473 39.84 -1.94 -11.37
C VAL A 473 40.38 -1.05 -10.25
N GLY A 474 39.49 -0.55 -9.41
CA GLY A 474 39.82 0.11 -8.16
C GLY A 474 39.10 -0.55 -7.00
N TRP A 475 39.84 -1.00 -5.99
CA TRP A 475 39.31 -1.69 -4.82
C TRP A 475 39.77 -1.00 -3.54
N VAL A 476 38.84 -0.39 -2.80
CA VAL A 476 39.14 0.38 -1.60
C VAL A 476 38.44 -0.23 -0.40
N SER A 477 39.21 -0.61 0.62
CA SER A 477 38.70 -1.09 1.90
C SER A 477 38.96 -0.07 2.99
N ALA A 478 37.96 0.20 3.82
CA ALA A 478 38.00 1.24 4.84
C ALA A 478 37.62 0.68 6.23
N LYS A 479 38.35 1.12 7.27
CA LYS A 479 38.07 0.84 8.68
C LYS A 479 37.72 2.11 9.45
N ASN A 480 37.35 1.98 10.72
CA ASN A 480 36.90 3.09 11.57
C ASN A 480 35.73 3.86 10.94
N CYS A 481 34.87 3.16 10.18
CA CYS A 481 33.74 3.77 9.49
C CYS A 481 32.54 3.92 10.44
N THR A 482 31.68 4.90 10.15
CA THR A 482 30.33 5.04 10.71
C THR A 482 29.28 4.50 9.73
N HIS A 483 27.98 4.58 10.08
CA HIS A 483 26.91 4.14 9.19
C HIS A 483 26.87 4.96 7.88
N ASN A 484 26.84 4.30 6.72
CA ASN A 484 26.95 4.94 5.39
C ASN A 484 25.64 5.07 4.61
N GLY A 485 24.49 4.97 5.29
CA GLY A 485 23.19 5.14 4.68
C GLY A 485 22.84 4.01 3.70
N MET A 486 22.39 4.38 2.52
CA MET A 486 21.97 3.44 1.47
C MET A 486 23.20 2.96 0.67
N ALA A 487 23.55 1.67 0.75
CA ALA A 487 24.73 1.12 0.08
C ALA A 487 24.69 1.31 -1.45
N GLY A 488 23.50 1.23 -2.06
CA GLY A 488 23.30 1.49 -3.48
C GLY A 488 23.75 2.89 -3.93
N TYR A 489 23.70 3.90 -3.05
CA TYR A 489 24.08 5.29 -3.38
C TYR A 489 25.53 5.37 -3.89
N TRP A 490 26.43 4.64 -3.23
CA TRP A 490 27.85 4.61 -3.54
C TRP A 490 28.13 3.81 -4.80
N ALA A 491 27.48 2.66 -5.00
CA ALA A 491 27.60 1.90 -6.24
C ALA A 491 27.15 2.75 -7.45
N MET A 492 26.06 3.52 -7.30
CA MET A 492 25.56 4.43 -8.34
C MET A 492 26.50 5.61 -8.62
N GLN A 493 27.34 6.03 -7.67
CA GLN A 493 28.34 7.07 -7.92
C GLN A 493 29.35 6.64 -8.99
N ALA A 494 29.77 5.36 -8.99
CA ALA A 494 30.62 4.79 -10.04
C ALA A 494 29.87 4.60 -11.35
N GLU A 495 28.63 4.12 -11.29
CA GLU A 495 27.76 3.92 -12.46
C GLU A 495 27.54 5.21 -13.25
N ARG A 496 27.28 6.33 -12.58
CA ARG A 496 27.13 7.66 -13.20
C ARG A 496 28.37 8.13 -13.96
N GLN A 497 29.54 7.55 -13.67
CA GLN A 497 30.80 7.83 -14.35
C GLN A 497 31.16 6.78 -15.40
N GLY A 498 30.27 5.83 -15.71
CA GLY A 498 30.49 4.78 -16.70
C GLY A 498 31.14 3.50 -16.16
N PHE A 499 31.31 3.38 -14.84
CA PHE A 499 31.94 2.21 -14.20
C PHE A 499 30.89 1.24 -13.64
N ILE A 500 31.25 -0.03 -13.50
CA ILE A 500 30.49 -0.92 -12.62
C ILE A 500 30.92 -0.63 -11.18
N GLY A 501 29.96 -0.26 -10.33
CA GLY A 501 30.18 0.01 -8.91
C GLY A 501 29.73 -1.15 -8.03
N LEU A 502 30.53 -1.49 -7.01
CA LEU A 502 30.13 -2.39 -5.92
C LEU A 502 30.35 -1.71 -4.57
N THR A 503 29.46 -1.97 -3.62
CA THR A 503 29.63 -1.49 -2.24
C THR A 503 29.16 -2.52 -1.23
N PHE A 504 29.94 -2.67 -0.17
CA PHE A 504 29.68 -3.59 0.93
C PHE A 504 29.92 -2.89 2.27
N THR A 505 29.14 -3.22 3.29
CA THR A 505 29.39 -2.80 4.69
C THR A 505 28.98 -3.92 5.63
N ASN A 506 29.66 -4.07 6.76
CA ASN A 506 29.11 -4.82 7.89
C ASN A 506 28.27 -3.91 8.80
N SER A 507 27.58 -4.47 9.78
CA SER A 507 26.75 -3.72 10.75
C SER A 507 26.71 -4.38 12.13
N PRO A 508 26.14 -3.74 13.17
CA PRO A 508 25.87 -4.41 14.45
C PRO A 508 25.07 -5.71 14.26
N PRO A 509 25.22 -6.70 15.15
CA PRO A 509 24.74 -8.04 14.89
C PRO A 509 23.21 -8.10 15.06
N VAL A 510 22.54 -8.63 14.04
CA VAL A 510 21.08 -8.86 13.97
C VAL A 510 20.73 -10.15 13.22
N LEU A 511 21.58 -10.61 12.31
CA LEU A 511 21.41 -11.82 11.51
C LEU A 511 22.00 -13.03 12.23
N VAL A 512 21.24 -14.12 12.20
CA VAL A 512 21.59 -15.40 12.83
C VAL A 512 22.27 -16.32 11.82
N PRO A 513 23.49 -16.83 12.09
CA PRO A 513 24.11 -17.88 11.29
C PRO A 513 23.21 -19.11 11.16
N THR A 514 23.29 -19.81 10.03
CA THR A 514 22.49 -21.03 9.83
C THR A 514 22.74 -22.05 10.95
N ARG A 515 21.66 -22.54 11.58
CA ARG A 515 21.65 -23.45 12.75
C ARG A 515 22.12 -22.84 14.09
N SER A 516 22.36 -21.52 14.15
CA SER A 516 22.59 -20.81 15.41
C SER A 516 21.27 -20.33 16.02
N LYS A 517 21.27 -20.09 17.34
CA LYS A 517 20.22 -19.32 18.06
C LYS A 517 20.70 -17.92 18.47
N GLU A 518 21.95 -17.59 18.15
CA GLU A 518 22.60 -16.32 18.49
C GLU A 518 22.91 -15.54 17.21
N ARG A 519 22.63 -14.24 17.22
CA ARG A 519 23.02 -13.31 16.15
C ARG A 519 24.52 -13.04 16.21
N ALA A 520 25.18 -13.08 15.06
CA ALA A 520 26.63 -12.84 14.96
C ALA A 520 27.03 -11.92 13.79
N LEU A 521 26.11 -11.72 12.83
CA LEU A 521 26.34 -10.96 11.62
C LEU A 521 25.37 -9.78 11.55
N GLY A 522 25.78 -8.71 10.87
CA GLY A 522 24.91 -7.61 10.53
C GLY A 522 23.90 -7.97 9.43
N THR A 523 23.12 -6.99 8.99
CA THR A 523 22.34 -7.12 7.74
C THR A 523 23.23 -7.16 6.50
N ASN A 524 24.51 -6.78 6.65
CA ASN A 524 25.62 -6.97 5.72
C ASN A 524 25.21 -6.80 4.25
N PRO A 525 24.80 -5.58 3.83
CA PRO A 525 24.24 -5.36 2.51
C PRO A 525 25.28 -5.52 1.39
N ILE A 526 24.75 -5.86 0.21
CA ILE A 526 25.47 -5.95 -1.06
C ILE A 526 24.79 -4.99 -2.03
N ALA A 527 25.57 -4.06 -2.58
CA ALA A 527 25.11 -3.16 -3.63
C ALA A 527 25.96 -3.28 -4.90
N MET A 528 25.29 -3.21 -6.05
CA MET A 528 25.91 -3.18 -7.37
C MET A 528 25.14 -2.24 -8.29
N ALA A 529 25.84 -1.40 -9.04
CA ALA A 529 25.26 -0.61 -10.11
C ALA A 529 26.11 -0.70 -11.37
N ALA A 530 25.48 -0.67 -12.54
CA ALA A 530 26.18 -0.75 -13.82
C ALA A 530 25.42 0.03 -14.92
N PRO A 531 26.14 0.76 -15.78
CA PRO A 531 25.54 1.65 -16.77
C PRO A 531 25.09 0.89 -18.01
N GLY A 532 23.87 1.16 -18.48
CA GLY A 532 23.33 0.74 -19.77
C GLY A 532 23.28 1.89 -20.78
N THR A 533 22.66 1.65 -21.93
CA THR A 533 22.44 2.68 -22.96
C THR A 533 21.19 3.51 -22.69
N ASN A 534 21.13 4.72 -23.26
CA ASN A 534 19.98 5.62 -23.20
C ASN A 534 19.49 5.91 -21.77
N GLY A 535 20.41 5.89 -20.80
CA GLY A 535 20.10 6.08 -19.39
C GLY A 535 19.53 4.85 -18.69
N ASP A 536 19.48 3.67 -19.30
CA ASP A 536 19.22 2.42 -18.58
C ASP A 536 20.39 2.07 -17.66
N GLN A 537 20.12 1.29 -16.60
CA GLN A 537 21.10 0.92 -15.57
C GLN A 537 20.59 -0.30 -14.78
N LEU A 538 21.53 -1.11 -14.30
CA LEU A 538 21.27 -2.09 -13.26
C LEU A 538 21.45 -1.42 -11.89
N GLY A 539 20.51 -1.63 -10.96
CA GLY A 539 20.60 -1.13 -9.59
C GLY A 539 20.22 -2.19 -8.55
N VAL A 540 21.21 -2.88 -8.00
CA VAL A 540 21.06 -3.84 -6.91
C VAL A 540 21.41 -3.17 -5.59
N ASP A 541 20.48 -3.21 -4.63
CA ASP A 541 20.71 -2.79 -3.25
C ASP A 541 19.88 -3.68 -2.31
N LEU A 542 20.54 -4.60 -1.62
CA LEU A 542 19.86 -5.59 -0.77
C LEU A 542 20.66 -5.90 0.51
N ALA A 543 19.93 -6.14 1.59
CA ALA A 543 20.47 -6.81 2.77
C ALA A 543 20.65 -8.30 2.50
N THR A 544 21.57 -8.94 3.22
CA THR A 544 21.75 -10.40 3.20
C THR A 544 20.80 -11.12 4.15
N SER A 545 19.98 -10.39 4.93
CA SER A 545 18.81 -10.91 5.64
C SER A 545 17.60 -11.00 4.71
N THR A 546 16.65 -11.91 5.03
CA THR A 546 15.40 -12.02 4.26
C THR A 546 14.56 -10.73 4.31
N VAL A 547 14.64 -10.01 5.43
CA VAL A 547 13.90 -8.77 5.66
C VAL A 547 14.67 -7.86 6.62
N ALA A 548 14.36 -6.56 6.63
CA ALA A 548 14.85 -5.62 7.64
C ALA A 548 14.01 -5.69 8.93
N LEU A 549 14.64 -5.48 10.09
CA LEU A 549 13.96 -5.49 11.40
C LEU A 549 12.80 -4.50 11.48
N GLY A 550 12.96 -3.28 10.96
CA GLY A 550 11.90 -2.27 10.95
C GLY A 550 10.63 -2.73 10.23
N LYS A 551 10.73 -3.62 9.24
CA LYS A 551 9.54 -4.21 8.60
C LYS A 551 8.84 -5.20 9.54
N ILE A 552 9.57 -5.94 10.36
CA ILE A 552 9.00 -6.81 11.40
C ILE A 552 8.34 -5.96 12.50
N GLU A 553 8.96 -4.85 12.90
CA GLU A 553 8.37 -3.90 13.86
C GLU A 553 7.02 -3.37 13.39
N VAL A 554 6.90 -3.04 12.09
CA VAL A 554 5.61 -2.68 11.48
C VAL A 554 4.58 -3.80 11.63
N PHE A 555 4.95 -5.06 11.40
CA PHE A 555 4.04 -6.20 11.61
C PHE A 555 3.69 -6.38 13.11
N ALA A 556 4.63 -6.14 14.02
CA ALA A 556 4.43 -6.25 15.46
C ALA A 556 3.50 -5.17 16.00
N GLN A 557 3.68 -3.92 15.56
CA GLN A 557 2.78 -2.79 15.85
C GLN A 557 1.35 -3.10 15.37
N LYS A 558 1.23 -3.78 14.23
CA LYS A 558 -0.05 -4.19 13.64
C LYS A 558 -0.61 -5.52 14.19
N ASN A 559 0.06 -6.16 15.15
CA ASN A 559 -0.30 -7.50 15.64
C ASN A 559 -0.50 -8.54 14.51
N GLU A 560 0.25 -8.42 13.42
CA GLU A 560 0.19 -9.34 12.29
C GLU A 560 1.28 -10.40 12.35
N PRO A 561 1.02 -11.62 11.88
CA PRO A 561 2.07 -12.59 11.76
C PRO A 561 3.01 -12.21 10.61
N ILE A 562 4.33 -12.35 10.83
CA ILE A 562 5.32 -12.31 9.76
C ILE A 562 5.35 -13.65 9.00
N PRO A 563 5.74 -13.64 7.71
CA PRO A 563 6.04 -14.88 7.01
C PRO A 563 7.12 -15.70 7.70
N LEU A 564 6.95 -17.03 7.69
CA LEU A 564 7.98 -17.95 8.16
C LEU A 564 9.27 -17.74 7.34
N GLY A 565 10.42 -17.80 8.01
CA GLY A 565 11.72 -17.55 7.38
C GLY A 565 12.21 -16.09 7.48
N TRP A 566 11.47 -15.19 8.14
CA TRP A 566 11.90 -13.82 8.39
C TRP A 566 12.75 -13.67 9.66
N ALA A 567 12.35 -14.33 10.75
CA ALA A 567 13.00 -14.20 12.05
C ALA A 567 12.80 -15.43 12.94
N LEU A 568 13.61 -15.49 13.99
CA LEU A 568 13.49 -16.46 15.08
C LEU A 568 12.83 -15.80 16.31
N ASP A 569 12.18 -16.62 17.14
CA ASP A 569 11.71 -16.23 18.47
C ASP A 569 12.87 -16.27 19.50
N PRO A 570 12.63 -15.88 20.78
CA PRO A 570 13.66 -15.90 21.81
C PRO A 570 14.26 -17.28 22.11
N ASP A 571 13.58 -18.36 21.76
CA ASP A 571 14.04 -19.74 21.95
C ASP A 571 14.86 -20.25 20.74
N GLY A 572 14.95 -19.45 19.67
CA GLY A 572 15.70 -19.77 18.45
C GLY A 572 14.89 -20.55 17.41
N HIS A 573 13.56 -20.65 17.57
CA HIS A 573 12.70 -21.28 16.58
C HIS A 573 12.20 -20.28 15.55
N ALA A 574 12.07 -20.71 14.28
CA ALA A 574 11.48 -19.87 13.24
C ALA A 574 10.05 -19.51 13.64
N THR A 575 9.72 -18.22 13.62
CA THR A 575 8.45 -17.73 14.14
C THR A 575 7.69 -16.91 13.11
N THR A 576 6.37 -16.96 13.23
CA THR A 576 5.47 -16.04 12.57
C THR A 576 4.96 -14.96 13.52
N ASP A 577 5.26 -15.02 14.83
CA ASP A 577 4.86 -13.98 15.77
C ASP A 577 5.80 -12.77 15.67
N ALA A 578 5.29 -11.67 15.13
CA ALA A 578 6.06 -10.45 14.95
C ALA A 578 6.54 -9.83 16.27
N LYS A 579 5.77 -9.92 17.36
CA LYS A 579 6.19 -9.39 18.67
C LYS A 579 7.31 -10.23 19.27
N ALA A 580 7.19 -11.56 19.17
CA ALA A 580 8.26 -12.47 19.59
C ALA A 580 9.54 -12.20 18.77
N ALA A 581 9.41 -12.02 17.46
CA ALA A 581 10.52 -11.70 16.57
C ALA A 581 11.18 -10.34 16.89
N VAL A 582 10.40 -9.28 17.14
CA VAL A 582 10.92 -7.96 17.56
C VAL A 582 11.65 -8.07 18.90
N LYS A 583 11.05 -8.78 19.86
CA LYS A 583 11.66 -9.00 21.18
C LYS A 583 12.99 -9.76 21.08
N ALA A 584 13.07 -10.75 20.20
CA ALA A 584 14.27 -11.55 19.99
C ALA A 584 15.36 -10.75 19.23
N GLY A 585 14.97 -9.97 18.22
CA GLY A 585 15.89 -9.27 17.33
C GLY A 585 16.79 -10.24 16.55
N LEU A 586 16.26 -11.40 16.17
CA LEU A 586 16.98 -12.50 15.52
C LEU A 586 16.49 -12.67 14.07
N LEU A 587 17.15 -12.00 13.11
CA LEU A 587 16.78 -12.08 11.69
C LEU A 587 17.36 -13.34 11.04
N MET A 588 16.58 -13.95 10.15
CA MET A 588 17.07 -15.06 9.34
C MET A 588 17.77 -14.55 8.06
N PRO A 589 18.79 -15.28 7.56
CA PRO A 589 19.46 -14.94 6.31
C PRO A 589 18.50 -15.02 5.12
N LEU A 590 18.86 -14.41 3.98
CA LEU A 590 18.12 -14.50 2.72
C LEU A 590 17.94 -15.98 2.32
N GLY A 591 16.68 -16.38 2.13
CA GLY A 591 16.27 -17.77 1.94
C GLY A 591 15.72 -18.44 3.20
N GLY A 592 15.77 -17.79 4.36
CA GLY A 592 15.11 -18.22 5.60
C GLY A 592 15.69 -19.51 6.17
N GLU A 593 14.85 -20.52 6.36
CA GLU A 593 15.28 -21.84 6.83
C GLU A 593 16.19 -22.55 5.82
N GLU A 594 16.99 -23.52 6.29
CA GLU A 594 17.94 -24.26 5.45
C GLU A 594 17.27 -24.95 4.25
N LYS A 595 16.09 -25.54 4.44
CA LYS A 595 15.28 -26.19 3.39
C LYS A 595 14.88 -25.24 2.25
N ASN A 596 14.87 -23.94 2.52
CA ASN A 596 14.52 -22.88 1.57
C ASN A 596 15.78 -22.17 1.01
N GLY A 597 16.97 -22.68 1.32
CA GLY A 597 18.23 -22.13 0.84
C GLY A 597 18.82 -21.00 1.69
N GLY A 598 18.37 -20.81 2.93
CA GLY A 598 18.88 -19.77 3.83
C GLY A 598 20.40 -19.76 4.06
N PHE A 599 21.05 -20.92 3.93
CA PHE A 599 22.51 -21.03 4.01
C PHE A 599 23.23 -20.20 2.92
N LYS A 600 22.57 -19.92 1.78
CA LYS A 600 23.11 -19.05 0.72
C LYS A 600 23.14 -17.60 1.18
N GLY A 601 22.07 -17.10 1.78
CA GLY A 601 22.05 -15.76 2.39
C GLY A 601 23.07 -15.62 3.50
N TYR A 602 23.23 -16.66 4.32
CA TYR A 602 24.28 -16.70 5.35
C TYR A 602 25.69 -16.64 4.73
N ALA A 603 25.97 -17.43 3.69
CA ALA A 603 27.24 -17.39 2.98
C ALA A 603 27.54 -16.02 2.38
N LEU A 604 26.54 -15.33 1.81
CA LEU A 604 26.67 -13.96 1.32
C LEU A 604 27.00 -12.98 2.46
N ALA A 605 26.33 -13.11 3.61
CA ALA A 605 26.61 -12.27 4.78
C ALA A 605 28.04 -12.46 5.30
N VAL A 606 28.54 -13.70 5.31
CA VAL A 606 29.94 -14.02 5.67
C VAL A 606 30.93 -13.48 4.66
N MET A 607 30.63 -13.55 3.35
CA MET A 607 31.46 -12.93 2.31
C MET A 607 31.62 -11.43 2.56
N VAL A 608 30.51 -10.73 2.84
CA VAL A 608 30.54 -9.30 3.20
C VAL A 608 31.37 -9.08 4.46
N GLU A 609 31.24 -9.94 5.47
CA GLU A 609 32.03 -9.84 6.70
C GLU A 609 33.54 -9.94 6.42
N VAL A 610 33.96 -10.89 5.57
CA VAL A 610 35.36 -11.04 5.16
C VAL A 610 35.87 -9.80 4.42
N LEU A 611 35.07 -9.24 3.51
CA LEU A 611 35.46 -8.03 2.76
C LEU A 611 35.47 -6.77 3.62
N CYS A 612 34.59 -6.69 4.61
CA CYS A 612 34.39 -5.50 5.41
C CYS A 612 35.25 -5.51 6.67
N SER A 613 35.17 -6.51 7.54
CA SER A 613 35.99 -6.56 8.76
C SER A 613 37.32 -7.26 8.56
N GLY A 614 37.33 -8.39 7.84
CA GLY A 614 38.55 -9.16 7.59
C GLY A 614 39.59 -8.35 6.80
N LEU A 615 39.20 -7.84 5.63
CA LEU A 615 40.11 -7.14 4.72
C LEU A 615 40.46 -5.72 5.18
N SER A 616 39.52 -4.98 5.80
CA SER A 616 39.82 -3.63 6.29
C SER A 616 40.50 -3.60 7.66
N GLY A 617 40.46 -4.71 8.42
CA GLY A 617 40.91 -4.73 9.81
C GLY A 617 40.00 -3.97 10.78
N SER A 618 38.73 -3.75 10.42
CA SER A 618 37.72 -3.19 11.32
C SER A 618 37.14 -4.24 12.28
N SER A 619 36.19 -3.84 13.13
CA SER A 619 35.54 -4.76 14.05
C SER A 619 34.59 -5.70 13.30
N PRO A 620 34.59 -7.01 13.58
CA PRO A 620 33.59 -7.92 13.06
C PRO A 620 32.23 -7.66 13.71
N SER A 621 31.13 -7.93 13.00
CA SER A 621 29.75 -7.61 13.42
C SER A 621 29.43 -7.94 14.88
N HIS A 622 29.75 -9.15 15.36
CA HIS A 622 29.48 -9.56 16.76
C HIS A 622 30.19 -8.73 17.84
N LYS A 623 31.19 -7.90 17.47
CA LYS A 623 31.90 -6.97 18.37
C LYS A 623 31.48 -5.51 18.19
N ILE A 624 30.61 -5.22 17.23
CA ILE A 624 30.11 -3.86 16.98
C ILE A 624 28.94 -3.59 17.94
N PRO A 625 28.98 -2.50 18.73
CA PRO A 625 27.86 -2.09 19.57
C PRO A 625 26.59 -1.84 18.77
N GLN A 626 25.42 -2.01 19.38
CA GLN A 626 24.15 -1.69 18.72
C GLN A 626 24.05 -0.18 18.43
N TRP A 627 23.55 0.17 17.25
CA TRP A 627 23.37 1.56 16.84
C TRP A 627 21.93 1.98 17.09
N ASN A 628 21.69 2.78 18.13
CA ASN A 628 20.37 3.26 18.52
C ASN A 628 20.40 4.76 18.86
N GLN A 629 19.23 5.37 19.02
CA GLN A 629 19.12 6.83 19.24
C GLN A 629 19.49 7.25 20.67
N THR A 630 19.54 6.32 21.63
CA THR A 630 19.61 6.61 23.06
C THR A 630 20.99 6.36 23.68
N ASP A 631 21.89 5.63 23.00
CA ASP A 631 23.21 5.24 23.50
C ASP A 631 24.26 5.24 22.38
N SER A 632 24.65 6.44 21.93
CA SER A 632 25.63 6.63 20.87
C SER A 632 27.04 6.95 21.38
N LYS A 633 27.38 6.68 22.64
CA LYS A 633 28.71 7.08 23.18
C LYS A 633 29.88 6.28 22.62
N ASN A 634 29.60 5.11 22.03
CA ASN A 634 30.64 4.23 21.52
C ASN A 634 30.95 4.54 20.06
N ARG A 635 32.22 4.83 19.76
CA ARG A 635 32.69 4.91 18.37
C ARG A 635 32.50 3.58 17.67
N LEU A 636 31.73 3.59 16.59
CA LEU A 636 31.61 2.45 15.72
C LEU A 636 32.92 2.25 14.95
N ASN A 637 33.31 0.99 14.77
CA ASN A 637 34.43 0.59 13.92
C ASN A 637 33.90 -0.36 12.85
N LEU A 638 33.02 0.16 11.99
CA LEU A 638 32.49 -0.58 10.86
C LEU A 638 33.57 -0.72 9.78
N GLY A 639 33.46 -1.79 9.00
CA GLY A 639 34.25 -2.02 7.80
C GLY A 639 33.41 -1.79 6.56
N GLN A 640 34.00 -1.13 5.56
CA GLN A 640 33.34 -0.81 4.30
C GLN A 640 34.26 -1.11 3.13
N CYS A 641 33.69 -1.53 2.01
CA CYS A 641 34.43 -1.84 0.80
C CYS A 641 33.75 -1.21 -0.41
N TYR A 642 34.52 -0.51 -1.23
CA TYR A 642 34.09 0.25 -2.40
C TYR A 642 34.90 -0.20 -3.61
N VAL A 643 34.21 -0.62 -4.68
CA VAL A 643 34.87 -1.14 -5.88
C VAL A 643 34.31 -0.43 -7.10
N ALA A 644 35.21 -0.02 -8.00
CA ALA A 644 34.87 0.46 -9.32
C ALA A 644 35.59 -0.41 -10.36
N ILE A 645 34.89 -0.80 -11.42
CA ILE A 645 35.43 -1.62 -12.51
C ILE A 645 35.15 -0.88 -13.81
N ASN A 646 36.19 -0.60 -14.58
CA ASN A 646 36.04 0.02 -15.90
C ASN A 646 35.63 -1.05 -16.92
N PRO A 647 34.38 -1.05 -17.43
CA PRO A 647 33.95 -2.06 -18.40
C PRO A 647 34.74 -1.97 -19.72
N GLU A 648 35.31 -0.80 -20.06
CA GLU A 648 36.08 -0.60 -21.29
C GLU A 648 37.44 -1.32 -21.28
N CYS A 649 37.95 -1.68 -20.11
CA CYS A 649 39.16 -2.50 -20.00
C CYS A 649 38.92 -4.00 -20.29
N PHE A 650 37.66 -4.39 -20.55
CA PHE A 650 37.27 -5.76 -20.87
C PHE A 650 36.68 -5.81 -22.30
N ALA A 651 35.54 -6.48 -22.49
CA ALA A 651 34.92 -6.61 -23.80
C ALA A 651 34.15 -5.31 -24.17
N PRO A 652 34.36 -4.74 -25.38
CA PRO A 652 33.70 -3.51 -25.82
C PRO A 652 32.18 -3.69 -25.91
N GLY A 653 31.39 -2.61 -25.88
CA GLY A 653 29.92 -2.67 -26.01
C GLY A 653 29.19 -3.22 -24.77
N PHE A 654 29.77 -3.02 -23.58
CA PHE A 654 29.14 -3.45 -22.32
C PHE A 654 27.75 -2.81 -22.09
N PRO A 655 27.55 -1.48 -22.25
CA PRO A 655 26.26 -0.86 -22.00
C PRO A 655 25.14 -1.40 -22.90
N ASP A 656 25.44 -1.66 -24.19
CA ASP A 656 24.48 -2.23 -25.14
C ASP A 656 24.03 -3.62 -24.70
N ARG A 657 25.00 -4.50 -24.40
CA ARG A 657 24.71 -5.86 -23.92
C ARG A 657 23.93 -5.87 -22.62
N LEU A 658 24.24 -4.96 -21.70
CA LEU A 658 23.51 -4.86 -20.44
C LEU A 658 22.06 -4.45 -20.71
N SER A 659 21.83 -3.40 -21.50
CA SER A 659 20.47 -2.96 -21.87
C SER A 659 19.68 -4.06 -22.57
N GLU A 660 20.26 -4.74 -23.56
CA GLU A 660 19.62 -5.87 -24.25
C GLU A 660 19.22 -6.98 -23.27
N TYR A 661 20.10 -7.30 -22.31
CA TYR A 661 19.82 -8.30 -21.29
C TYR A 661 18.70 -7.88 -20.33
N LEU A 662 18.73 -6.64 -19.86
CA LEU A 662 17.67 -6.12 -18.98
C LEU A 662 16.32 -6.09 -19.70
N ASP A 663 16.28 -5.68 -20.96
CA ASP A 663 15.07 -5.68 -21.78
C ASP A 663 14.57 -7.10 -22.05
N THR A 664 15.47 -8.06 -22.26
CA THR A 664 15.10 -9.47 -22.37
C THR A 664 14.36 -9.93 -21.10
N LEU A 665 14.87 -9.59 -19.91
CA LEU A 665 14.23 -9.94 -18.65
C LEU A 665 12.85 -9.27 -18.48
N ARG A 666 12.75 -7.96 -18.76
CA ARG A 666 11.49 -7.19 -18.65
C ARG A 666 10.39 -7.73 -19.57
N ASN A 667 10.77 -8.27 -20.74
CA ASN A 667 9.85 -8.79 -21.76
C ASN A 667 9.47 -10.27 -21.59
N LEU A 668 9.95 -10.95 -20.55
CA LEU A 668 9.50 -12.31 -20.23
C LEU A 668 8.01 -12.32 -19.85
N GLU A 669 7.31 -13.43 -20.19
CA GLU A 669 5.91 -13.58 -19.83
C GLU A 669 5.75 -13.61 -18.30
N PRO A 670 4.95 -12.69 -17.71
CA PRO A 670 4.77 -12.66 -16.27
C PRO A 670 3.88 -13.82 -15.81
N ALA A 671 4.28 -14.49 -14.72
CA ALA A 671 3.48 -15.55 -14.10
C ALA A 671 2.09 -15.07 -13.62
N ASP A 672 1.96 -13.77 -13.34
CA ASP A 672 0.72 -13.07 -13.05
C ASP A 672 0.61 -11.86 -13.99
N PRO A 673 -0.36 -11.83 -14.93
CA PRO A 673 -0.52 -10.73 -15.88
C PRO A 673 -0.72 -9.34 -15.26
N THR A 674 -1.04 -9.27 -13.96
CA THR A 674 -1.18 -8.01 -13.21
C THR A 674 0.11 -7.53 -12.56
N ARG A 675 1.18 -8.32 -12.64
CA ARG A 675 2.47 -8.07 -12.01
C ARG A 675 3.60 -8.32 -13.02
N PRO A 676 3.98 -7.30 -13.81
CA PRO A 676 5.01 -7.45 -14.84
C PRO A 676 6.36 -7.85 -14.24
N VAL A 677 7.20 -8.49 -15.06
CA VAL A 677 8.60 -8.76 -14.70
C VAL A 677 9.36 -7.44 -14.66
N ILE A 678 10.17 -7.26 -13.63
CA ILE A 678 11.00 -6.06 -13.42
C ILE A 678 12.44 -6.47 -13.14
N VAL A 679 13.39 -5.59 -13.44
CA VAL A 679 14.80 -5.81 -13.10
C VAL A 679 15.21 -4.98 -11.86
N PRO A 680 16.31 -5.36 -11.17
CA PRO A 680 16.82 -4.58 -10.05
C PRO A 680 17.07 -3.13 -10.44
N GLY A 681 16.43 -2.20 -9.72
CA GLY A 681 16.53 -0.76 -9.96
C GLY A 681 15.27 -0.12 -10.55
N ASP A 682 14.41 -0.88 -11.26
CA ASP A 682 13.23 -0.32 -11.95
C ASP A 682 12.30 0.44 -10.99
N LYS A 683 11.92 -0.19 -9.87
CA LYS A 683 11.07 0.45 -8.84
C LYS A 683 11.68 1.71 -8.24
N ALA A 684 12.99 1.71 -8.01
CA ALA A 684 13.69 2.87 -7.44
C ALA A 684 13.68 4.03 -8.45
N ARG A 685 13.91 3.73 -9.74
CA ARG A 685 13.90 4.69 -10.83
C ARG A 685 12.51 5.29 -11.07
N GLU A 686 11.47 4.46 -11.10
CA GLU A 686 10.08 4.93 -11.21
C GLU A 686 9.71 5.89 -10.09
N ARG A 687 10.08 5.54 -8.84
CA ARG A 687 9.85 6.39 -7.67
C ARG A 687 10.67 7.68 -7.72
N LEU A 688 11.92 7.62 -8.13
CA LEU A 688 12.77 8.81 -8.27
C LEU A 688 12.16 9.78 -9.29
N LYS A 689 11.78 9.27 -10.46
CA LYS A 689 11.13 10.06 -11.51
C LYS A 689 9.84 10.70 -11.00
N SER A 690 8.97 9.91 -10.36
CA SER A 690 7.73 10.41 -9.77
C SER A 690 7.98 11.50 -8.71
N THR A 691 8.96 11.29 -7.83
CA THR A 691 9.34 12.25 -6.80
C THR A 691 9.91 13.54 -7.41
N GLN A 692 10.76 13.44 -8.43
CA GLN A 692 11.34 14.59 -9.14
C GLN A 692 10.28 15.39 -9.91
N GLU A 693 9.36 14.72 -10.61
CA GLU A 693 8.25 15.35 -11.32
C GLU A 693 7.30 16.07 -10.36
N ARG A 694 7.12 15.53 -9.16
CA ARG A 694 6.33 16.15 -8.09
C ARG A 694 7.05 17.30 -7.41
N GLY A 695 8.37 17.20 -7.22
CA GLY A 695 9.19 18.18 -6.52
C GLY A 695 9.08 18.13 -4.99
N THR A 696 8.36 17.15 -4.43
CA THR A 696 8.11 16.99 -3.00
C THR A 696 8.25 15.52 -2.53
N VAL A 697 8.50 15.34 -1.23
CA VAL A 697 8.45 14.06 -0.53
C VAL A 697 7.34 14.11 0.51
N VAL A 698 6.65 12.98 0.69
CA VAL A 698 5.61 12.81 1.71
C VAL A 698 6.20 12.17 2.95
N TYR A 699 6.01 12.83 4.10
CA TYR A 699 6.37 12.28 5.41
C TYR A 699 5.12 12.02 6.26
N PRO A 700 5.12 10.97 7.10
CA PRO A 700 4.13 10.84 8.17
C PRO A 700 4.21 12.04 9.12
N GLN A 701 3.07 12.48 9.66
CA GLN A 701 3.04 13.63 10.58
C GLN A 701 4.01 13.44 11.77
N LYS A 702 4.05 12.24 12.34
CA LYS A 702 4.96 11.91 13.44
C LYS A 702 6.44 12.17 13.10
N GLU A 703 6.86 11.84 11.88
CA GLU A 703 8.25 12.09 11.46
C GLU A 703 8.53 13.60 11.37
N LEU A 704 7.56 14.41 10.96
CA LEU A 704 7.70 15.88 10.96
C LEU A 704 7.66 16.48 12.35
N ASP A 705 6.88 15.90 13.27
CA ASP A 705 6.88 16.30 14.67
C ASP A 705 8.27 16.05 15.29
N ASP A 706 8.84 14.86 15.06
CA ASP A 706 10.21 14.49 15.50
C ASP A 706 11.27 15.46 14.92
N MET A 707 11.08 15.91 13.67
CA MET A 707 11.96 16.90 13.03
C MET A 707 11.73 18.32 13.55
N THR A 708 10.50 18.67 13.94
CA THR A 708 10.19 19.96 14.56
C THR A 708 10.87 20.08 15.92
N GLU A 709 10.79 19.02 16.74
CA GLU A 709 11.53 18.94 18.00
C GLU A 709 13.05 19.05 17.79
N LEU A 710 13.57 18.42 16.73
CA LEU A 710 14.98 18.52 16.37
C LEU A 710 15.36 19.95 15.96
N ALA A 711 14.51 20.61 15.19
CA ALA A 711 14.67 21.99 14.77
C ALA A 711 14.74 22.94 15.96
N GLU A 712 13.82 22.79 16.92
CA GLU A 712 13.80 23.56 18.17
C GLU A 712 15.06 23.33 19.00
N GLN A 713 15.46 22.07 19.18
CA GLN A 713 16.65 21.68 19.94
C GLN A 713 17.92 22.36 19.40
N TYR A 714 18.03 22.50 18.07
CA TYR A 714 19.22 23.05 17.41
C TYR A 714 19.03 24.47 16.87
N GLN A 715 17.92 25.13 17.18
CA GLN A 715 17.59 26.49 16.74
C GLN A 715 17.65 26.67 15.21
N VAL A 716 17.28 25.61 14.48
CA VAL A 716 17.19 25.61 13.02
C VAL A 716 15.75 25.90 12.60
N ARG A 717 15.58 26.53 11.44
CA ARG A 717 14.23 26.80 10.90
C ARG A 717 13.51 25.48 10.62
N PRO A 718 12.31 25.23 11.20
CA PRO A 718 11.56 23.98 10.99
C PRO A 718 11.27 23.71 9.51
N LEU A 719 11.05 22.43 9.18
CA LEU A 719 10.65 22.00 7.83
C LEU A 719 9.35 22.70 7.41
N GLN A 720 9.38 23.33 6.25
CA GLN A 720 8.18 23.92 5.66
C GLN A 720 7.40 22.90 4.85
N VAL A 721 6.22 22.57 5.35
CA VAL A 721 5.20 21.78 4.64
C VAL A 721 4.53 22.65 3.57
N VAL A 722 4.23 22.07 2.41
CA VAL A 722 3.56 22.70 1.26
C VAL A 722 2.08 22.37 1.21
#